data_AF-A0A956XU71-F1
#
_entry.id   AF-A0A956XU71-F1
#
_cell.length_a   1.000
_cell.length_b   1.000
_cell.length_c   1.000
_cell.angle_alpha   90.00
_cell.angle_beta   90.00
_cell.angle_gamma   90.00
#
_symmetry.space_group_name_H-M   'P 1'
#
loop_
_entity.id
_entity.type
_entity.pdbx_description
1 polymer ?
#
loop_
_entity_poly.entity_id
_entity_poly.type
_entity_poly.pdbx_seq_one_letter_code
_entity_poly.pdbx_strand_id
1 'polypeptide(L)'
;MAKVTPARRQYLEIKAQYPNCLLFYRMGDFYEMFDEDAIVAARELDITLTSRKHNPKSDPIPMAGVPYHAVENYVARLIEKGYHVAVCDQVSEPDGRGIVDREVTRVITPGTVIEPELLSENQANYLLCIVPDGNAESGEWQRAGVAYVDVSTGEFAATQLQGDNAGVLVLEELARLNPREIIMPESWASRGVSLPEGMHLTSVDDWMSDYRTADETLRQHFGVSTLEGYGFGEQPYAVCAAGTVLQYLRITQMNSLAQIATIRSYSTSSFMVLDPFTRRNLEITQTIRSGKTRGSVLGVLDRTITAMGARLLRTWITQPLLELRRLNARLDAVEALSSDEVLRQELAETLGYVSDIERLINRLLIGKAGPRDLIGLRESLSAIPQLVDHLQGMPALQALLERLDPCDEIYDLITSALSDEPPATLNNIGIIRQGYSAELDDILDRTKHARDWIANLEAHERRRTGIATIKVGYNKVHGYYIEVTKANEANVPDDYIRRQTLVNAERYITPELKEYETLVLNAEEEILQTERRIFDAVCRTIADMSGRLLQTARAVAHLDAFLSLATVAVREGYVRPTLTEDNTLMIQGGRHPVVEKLLDSGTRYVANETHFDSESRIHIITGPNMSGKSTYIRQVAIITLMAQIGSFVPADEATIGLVDRIFARIGAQDEIHAGQSTFMVEMVETARLLTGSSQRSLVILDEIGRGTSTYDGLAIARAVIEYIHNNPRLGCRTLFATHYHELTELPNILPRCRNYNVAVTERSEDIVFLHRVVPGGADQSYGVHVAQLAGMPKPVVDRARELLAQLEADGSDFTLASSKTKETSDAPQQLSFFAPKANPAIEALRDMQVDHLSPLEALTKLYELKRLINEN
;
A
#
# COMPACT_ATOMS: atom_id res chain seq x y z
N MET A 1 -50.41 -6.89 -20.05
CA MET A 1 -49.22 -6.77 -19.19
C MET A 1 -49.49 -7.54 -17.91
N ALA A 2 -48.69 -8.56 -17.60
CA ALA A 2 -48.86 -9.36 -16.39
C ALA A 2 -48.70 -8.47 -15.14
N LYS A 3 -49.58 -8.63 -14.14
CA LYS A 3 -49.48 -7.90 -12.87
C LYS A 3 -48.15 -8.28 -12.18
N VAL A 4 -47.18 -7.36 -12.21
CA VAL A 4 -45.95 -7.45 -11.43
C VAL A 4 -46.33 -7.58 -9.96
N THR A 5 -45.74 -8.55 -9.26
CA THR A 5 -46.05 -8.76 -7.85
C THR A 5 -45.59 -7.54 -7.04
N PRO A 6 -46.28 -7.24 -5.92
CA PRO A 6 -45.93 -6.07 -5.14
C PRO A 6 -44.46 -6.08 -4.67
N ALA A 7 -43.92 -7.23 -4.25
CA ALA A 7 -42.51 -7.37 -3.88
C ALA A 7 -41.54 -7.13 -5.05
N ARG A 8 -41.87 -7.59 -6.28
CA ARG A 8 -41.05 -7.32 -7.46
C ARG A 8 -41.11 -5.84 -7.87
N ARG A 9 -42.25 -5.17 -7.67
CA ARG A 9 -42.35 -3.73 -7.90
C ARG A 9 -41.43 -2.95 -6.97
N GLN A 10 -41.47 -3.26 -5.66
CA GLN A 10 -40.58 -2.65 -4.67
C GLN A 10 -39.10 -2.88 -5.04
N TYR A 11 -38.72 -4.11 -5.43
CA TYR A 11 -37.36 -4.39 -5.91
C TYR A 11 -36.96 -3.55 -7.13
N LEU A 12 -37.82 -3.46 -8.16
CA LEU A 12 -37.53 -2.71 -9.38
C LEU A 12 -37.43 -1.21 -9.12
N GLU A 13 -38.29 -0.67 -8.24
CA GLU A 13 -38.25 0.74 -7.83
C GLU A 13 -36.94 1.08 -7.10
N ILE A 14 -36.47 0.19 -6.21
CA ILE A 14 -35.18 0.36 -5.53
C ILE A 14 -34.01 0.18 -6.50
N LYS A 15 -34.03 -0.85 -7.35
CA LYS A 15 -32.97 -1.09 -8.35
C LYS A 15 -32.84 0.07 -9.34
N ALA A 16 -33.94 0.73 -9.70
CA ALA A 16 -33.90 1.90 -10.58
C ALA A 16 -33.15 3.10 -9.97
N GLN A 17 -33.07 3.18 -8.64
CA GLN A 17 -32.28 4.21 -7.95
C GLN A 17 -30.78 3.87 -7.91
N TYR A 18 -30.42 2.58 -8.04
CA TYR A 18 -29.04 2.09 -8.00
C TYR A 18 -28.71 1.22 -9.23
N PRO A 19 -28.79 1.77 -10.45
CA PRO A 19 -28.63 0.99 -11.68
C PRO A 19 -27.25 0.34 -11.79
N ASN A 20 -26.20 1.02 -11.28
CA ASN A 20 -24.81 0.59 -11.38
C ASN A 20 -24.33 -0.27 -10.19
N CYS A 21 -25.22 -0.64 -9.26
CA CYS A 21 -24.88 -1.46 -8.09
C CYS A 21 -25.56 -2.82 -8.18
N LEU A 22 -24.89 -3.89 -7.74
CA LEU A 22 -25.56 -5.16 -7.44
C LEU A 22 -26.45 -4.98 -6.21
N LEU A 23 -27.75 -5.21 -6.36
CA LEU A 23 -28.72 -5.00 -5.28
C LEU A 23 -28.91 -6.27 -4.45
N PHE A 24 -28.33 -6.28 -3.26
CA PHE A 24 -28.53 -7.33 -2.26
C PHE A 24 -29.85 -7.05 -1.51
N TYR A 25 -30.91 -7.74 -1.91
CA TYR A 25 -32.26 -7.48 -1.43
C TYR A 25 -32.68 -8.48 -0.33
N ARG A 26 -32.88 -7.99 0.90
CA ARG A 26 -33.15 -8.86 2.05
C ARG A 26 -34.53 -9.50 2.01
N MET A 27 -34.55 -10.83 1.82
CA MET A 27 -35.73 -11.69 1.84
C MET A 27 -35.60 -12.78 2.90
N GLY A 28 -36.15 -12.51 4.10
CA GLY A 28 -36.02 -13.40 5.24
C GLY A 28 -34.55 -13.55 5.67
N ASP A 29 -34.07 -14.78 5.72
CA ASP A 29 -32.69 -15.12 6.11
C ASP A 29 -31.67 -15.07 4.95
N PHE A 30 -32.05 -14.52 3.79
CA PHE A 30 -31.20 -14.43 2.61
C PHE A 30 -31.18 -13.01 2.04
N TYR A 31 -30.04 -12.65 1.45
CA TYR A 31 -29.98 -11.59 0.45
C TYR A 31 -30.15 -12.22 -0.92
N GLU A 32 -31.22 -11.85 -1.62
CA GLU A 32 -31.52 -12.30 -2.97
C GLU A 32 -31.16 -11.20 -3.98
N MET A 33 -30.66 -11.59 -5.14
CA MET A 33 -30.42 -10.75 -6.32
C MET A 33 -31.25 -11.31 -7.47
N PHE A 34 -31.73 -10.44 -8.36
CA PHE A 34 -32.58 -10.86 -9.49
C PHE A 34 -32.06 -10.33 -10.83
N ASP A 35 -32.56 -10.95 -11.91
CA ASP A 35 -32.33 -10.53 -13.28
C ASP A 35 -30.82 -10.51 -13.62
N GLU A 36 -30.26 -9.40 -14.09
CA GLU A 36 -28.83 -9.32 -14.45
C GLU A 36 -27.90 -9.44 -13.23
N ASP A 37 -28.28 -8.84 -12.09
CA ASP A 37 -27.51 -8.90 -10.85
C ASP A 37 -27.32 -10.36 -10.39
N ALA A 38 -28.33 -11.20 -10.56
CA ALA A 38 -28.25 -12.63 -10.24
C ALA A 38 -27.23 -13.38 -11.11
N ILE A 39 -27.17 -13.04 -12.41
CA ILE A 39 -26.27 -13.68 -13.36
C ILE A 39 -24.82 -13.28 -13.07
N VAL A 40 -24.58 -12.00 -12.81
CA VAL A 40 -23.27 -11.48 -12.42
C VAL A 40 -22.84 -12.11 -11.10
N ALA A 41 -23.68 -12.06 -10.06
CA ALA A 41 -23.36 -12.62 -8.76
C ALA A 41 -23.08 -14.13 -8.82
N ALA A 42 -23.88 -14.90 -9.55
CA ALA A 42 -23.64 -16.34 -9.73
C ALA A 42 -22.27 -16.64 -10.34
N ARG A 43 -21.88 -15.91 -11.40
CA ARG A 43 -20.59 -16.08 -12.07
C ARG A 43 -19.43 -15.65 -11.18
N GLU A 44 -19.53 -14.49 -10.54
CA GLU A 44 -18.41 -13.89 -9.82
C GLU A 44 -18.19 -14.50 -8.43
N LEU A 45 -19.28 -14.93 -7.78
CA LEU A 45 -19.25 -15.51 -6.44
C LEU A 45 -19.20 -17.03 -6.43
N ASP A 46 -19.35 -17.68 -7.59
CA ASP A 46 -19.49 -19.14 -7.71
C ASP A 46 -20.67 -19.66 -6.86
N ILE A 47 -21.83 -19.01 -7.00
CA ILE A 47 -23.07 -19.40 -6.33
C ILE A 47 -24.10 -19.89 -7.36
N THR A 48 -25.01 -20.76 -6.93
CA THR A 48 -25.98 -21.38 -7.84
C THR A 48 -26.96 -20.34 -8.41
N LEU A 49 -26.97 -20.18 -9.74
CA LEU A 49 -28.02 -19.45 -10.45
C LEU A 49 -29.29 -20.31 -10.51
N THR A 50 -30.36 -19.80 -9.92
CA THR A 50 -31.68 -20.44 -9.92
C THR A 50 -32.70 -19.55 -10.62
N SER A 51 -33.97 -19.95 -10.62
CA SER A 51 -35.04 -19.08 -11.14
C SER A 51 -36.28 -19.12 -10.27
N ARG A 52 -36.93 -17.97 -10.09
CA ARG A 52 -38.18 -17.85 -9.35
C ARG A 52 -39.33 -17.65 -10.33
N LYS A 53 -40.37 -18.49 -10.23
CA LYS A 53 -41.64 -18.33 -10.96
C LYS A 53 -42.70 -17.77 -10.03
N HIS A 54 -43.24 -16.61 -10.36
CA HIS A 54 -44.34 -16.01 -9.60
C HIS A 54 -45.71 -16.64 -9.91
N ASN A 55 -45.85 -17.23 -11.11
CA ASN A 55 -46.99 -18.05 -11.50
C ASN A 55 -46.54 -19.13 -12.50
N PRO A 56 -47.31 -20.23 -12.68
CA PRO A 56 -46.96 -21.28 -13.65
C PRO A 56 -46.81 -20.79 -15.09
N LYS A 57 -47.47 -19.66 -15.42
CA LYS A 57 -47.47 -19.01 -16.75
C LYS A 57 -46.54 -17.79 -16.84
N SER A 58 -45.83 -17.40 -15.79
CA SER A 58 -44.88 -16.28 -15.84
C SER A 58 -43.51 -16.75 -16.30
N ASP A 59 -42.80 -15.92 -17.04
CA ASP A 59 -41.40 -16.17 -17.39
C ASP A 59 -40.56 -16.35 -16.10
N PRO A 60 -39.64 -17.32 -16.09
CA PRO A 60 -38.74 -17.54 -14.96
C PRO A 60 -37.79 -16.35 -14.81
N ILE A 61 -37.71 -15.81 -13.60
CA ILE A 61 -36.82 -14.70 -13.26
C ILE A 61 -35.51 -15.29 -12.72
N PRO A 62 -34.35 -14.97 -13.31
CA PRO A 62 -33.05 -15.37 -12.75
C PRO A 62 -32.90 -14.89 -11.31
N MET A 63 -32.41 -15.75 -10.43
CA MET A 63 -32.25 -15.47 -9.01
C MET A 63 -31.01 -16.15 -8.45
N ALA A 64 -30.21 -15.42 -7.68
CA ALA A 64 -29.12 -15.94 -6.88
C ALA A 64 -29.23 -15.35 -5.47
N GLY A 65 -28.72 -16.04 -4.46
CA GLY A 65 -28.80 -15.52 -3.10
C GLY A 65 -27.77 -16.11 -2.15
N VAL A 66 -27.51 -15.37 -1.09
CA VAL A 66 -26.53 -15.72 -0.05
C VAL A 66 -27.17 -15.59 1.34
N PRO A 67 -26.78 -16.42 2.32
CA PRO A 67 -27.31 -16.32 3.67
C PRO A 67 -26.94 -14.98 4.31
N TYR A 68 -27.85 -14.36 5.06
CA TYR A 68 -27.66 -13.02 5.61
C TYR A 68 -26.43 -12.88 6.52
N HIS A 69 -26.10 -13.94 7.27
CA HIS A 69 -24.99 -14.00 8.21
C HIS A 69 -23.63 -14.22 7.53
N ALA A 70 -23.62 -14.58 6.24
CA ALA A 70 -22.41 -14.77 5.46
C ALA A 70 -22.19 -13.64 4.44
N VAL A 71 -23.07 -12.63 4.41
CA VAL A 71 -23.12 -11.61 3.36
C VAL A 71 -21.79 -10.88 3.18
N GLU A 72 -21.11 -10.54 4.27
CA GLU A 72 -19.87 -9.75 4.23
C GLU A 72 -18.78 -10.44 3.40
N ASN A 73 -18.60 -11.75 3.54
CA ASN A 73 -17.60 -12.50 2.76
C ASN A 73 -17.88 -12.46 1.25
N TYR A 74 -19.16 -12.45 0.85
CA TYR A 74 -19.54 -12.36 -0.55
C TYR A 74 -19.38 -10.93 -1.08
N VAL A 75 -19.74 -9.93 -0.26
CA VAL A 75 -19.50 -8.53 -0.58
C VAL A 75 -18.00 -8.30 -0.80
N ALA A 76 -17.12 -8.77 0.09
CA ALA A 76 -15.67 -8.66 -0.03
C ALA A 76 -15.15 -9.04 -1.43
N ARG A 77 -15.57 -10.21 -1.91
CA ARG A 77 -15.16 -10.77 -3.20
C ARG A 77 -15.66 -9.96 -4.40
N LEU A 78 -16.84 -9.33 -4.29
CA LEU A 78 -17.37 -8.43 -5.31
C LEU A 78 -16.62 -7.10 -5.32
N ILE A 79 -16.33 -6.56 -4.14
CA ILE A 79 -15.58 -5.31 -3.99
C ILE A 79 -14.15 -5.44 -4.53
N GLU A 80 -13.44 -6.55 -4.24
CA GLU A 80 -12.11 -6.81 -4.80
C GLU A 80 -12.09 -6.78 -6.35
N LYS A 81 -13.19 -7.22 -6.96
CA LYS A 81 -13.40 -7.23 -8.42
C LYS A 81 -13.91 -5.89 -8.98
N GLY A 82 -14.14 -4.88 -8.13
CA GLY A 82 -14.56 -3.54 -8.54
C GLY A 82 -16.07 -3.35 -8.66
N TYR A 83 -16.89 -4.29 -8.20
CA TYR A 83 -18.34 -4.12 -8.22
C TYR A 83 -18.80 -3.21 -7.07
N HIS A 84 -19.88 -2.44 -7.31
CA HIS A 84 -20.58 -1.71 -6.26
C HIS A 84 -21.75 -2.56 -5.76
N VAL A 85 -21.98 -2.57 -4.44
CA VAL A 85 -23.03 -3.38 -3.82
C VAL A 85 -23.95 -2.50 -2.99
N ALA A 86 -25.24 -2.47 -3.32
CA ALA A 86 -26.27 -1.82 -2.52
C ALA A 86 -26.93 -2.85 -1.61
N VAL A 87 -26.86 -2.64 -0.29
CA VAL A 87 -27.46 -3.54 0.70
C VAL A 87 -28.82 -2.99 1.09
N CYS A 88 -29.87 -3.75 0.84
CA CYS A 88 -31.25 -3.36 1.08
C CYS A 88 -31.86 -4.21 2.21
N ASP A 89 -32.05 -3.59 3.36
CA ASP A 89 -32.57 -4.22 4.58
C ASP A 89 -34.07 -3.99 4.75
N GLN A 90 -34.66 -4.77 5.66
CA GLN A 90 -36.03 -4.58 6.12
C GLN A 90 -36.03 -3.56 7.27
N VAL A 91 -36.78 -2.48 7.10
CA VAL A 91 -36.84 -1.36 8.06
C VAL A 91 -38.07 -1.42 8.96
N SER A 92 -39.13 -2.09 8.53
CA SER A 92 -40.33 -2.33 9.35
C SER A 92 -40.42 -3.77 9.82
N GLU A 93 -41.08 -3.98 10.97
CA GLU A 93 -41.36 -5.32 11.45
C GLU A 93 -42.44 -6.01 10.59
N PRO A 94 -42.30 -7.31 10.29
CA PRO A 94 -43.29 -8.04 9.52
C PRO A 94 -44.59 -8.22 10.33
N ASP A 95 -45.58 -7.36 10.08
CA ASP A 95 -46.91 -7.37 10.71
C ASP A 95 -47.84 -8.51 10.23
N GLY A 96 -47.34 -9.39 9.37
CA GLY A 96 -48.08 -10.49 8.74
C GLY A 96 -49.13 -10.02 7.71
N ARG A 97 -49.25 -8.71 7.44
CA ARG A 97 -50.25 -8.11 6.54
C ARG A 97 -49.62 -7.08 5.60
N GLY A 98 -48.89 -7.56 4.60
CA GLY A 98 -48.44 -6.72 3.50
C GLY A 98 -47.01 -7.00 3.10
N ILE A 99 -46.41 -6.05 2.40
CA ILE A 99 -44.99 -6.07 2.07
C ILE A 99 -44.27 -5.30 3.17
N VAL A 100 -43.19 -5.88 3.68
CA VAL A 100 -42.30 -5.19 4.61
C VAL A 100 -41.59 -4.06 3.88
N ASP A 101 -41.47 -2.90 4.51
CA ASP A 101 -40.73 -1.76 3.94
C ASP A 101 -39.25 -2.09 3.90
N ARG A 102 -38.62 -1.70 2.80
CA ARG A 102 -37.22 -1.96 2.55
C ARG A 102 -36.56 -0.71 2.01
N GLU A 103 -35.38 -0.44 2.53
CA GLU A 103 -34.56 0.69 2.14
C GLU A 103 -33.12 0.23 1.98
N VAL A 104 -32.40 0.90 1.09
CA VAL A 104 -30.96 0.70 0.97
C VAL A 104 -30.30 1.35 2.18
N THR A 105 -29.73 0.53 3.06
CA THR A 105 -29.08 1.00 4.28
C THR A 105 -27.66 1.47 4.03
N ARG A 106 -27.02 0.96 2.97
CA ARG A 106 -25.66 1.36 2.56
C ARG A 106 -25.35 0.94 1.13
N VAL A 107 -24.44 1.69 0.51
CA VAL A 107 -23.78 1.32 -0.74
C VAL A 107 -22.29 1.13 -0.46
N ILE A 108 -21.78 -0.05 -0.75
CA ILE A 108 -20.39 -0.43 -0.53
C ILE A 108 -19.69 -0.39 -1.88
N THR A 109 -18.61 0.38 -1.95
CA THR A 109 -17.74 0.51 -3.12
C THR A 109 -16.29 0.25 -2.70
N PRO A 110 -15.37 -0.03 -3.64
CA PRO A 110 -13.98 -0.35 -3.30
C PRO A 110 -13.27 0.69 -2.42
N GLY A 111 -13.57 1.98 -2.60
CA GLY A 111 -12.96 3.06 -1.82
C GLY A 111 -13.72 3.43 -0.54
N THR A 112 -14.91 2.89 -0.29
CA THR A 112 -15.79 3.31 0.82
C THR A 112 -16.00 2.26 1.91
N VAL A 113 -15.22 1.18 1.88
CA VAL A 113 -15.26 0.09 2.86
C VAL A 113 -14.86 0.58 4.26
N ILE A 114 -15.64 0.21 5.27
CA ILE A 114 -15.41 0.55 6.69
C ILE A 114 -15.45 -0.68 7.61
N GLU A 115 -16.02 -1.78 7.13
CA GLU A 115 -16.16 -3.03 7.85
C GLU A 115 -14.79 -3.69 8.08
N PRO A 116 -14.41 -4.04 9.33
CA PRO A 116 -13.10 -4.61 9.62
C PRO A 116 -12.81 -5.91 8.87
N GLU A 117 -13.81 -6.78 8.67
CA GLU A 117 -13.60 -8.04 7.94
C GLU A 117 -13.28 -7.84 6.45
N LEU A 118 -13.59 -6.66 5.91
CA LEU A 118 -13.37 -6.29 4.51
C LEU A 118 -12.09 -5.46 4.31
N LEU A 119 -11.47 -4.98 5.39
CA LEU A 119 -10.30 -4.12 5.35
C LEU A 119 -9.02 -4.90 5.63
N SER A 120 -7.95 -4.55 4.92
CA SER A 120 -6.61 -4.92 5.35
C SER A 120 -6.25 -4.13 6.61
N GLU A 121 -5.77 -4.80 7.66
CA GLU A 121 -5.35 -4.16 8.92
C GLU A 121 -4.20 -3.15 8.68
N ASN A 122 -3.21 -3.54 7.88
CA ASN A 122 -1.94 -2.82 7.75
C ASN A 122 -1.85 -1.91 6.51
N GLN A 123 -2.98 -1.64 5.86
CA GLN A 123 -3.07 -0.79 4.67
C GLN A 123 -4.25 0.16 4.76
N ALA A 124 -4.08 1.35 4.20
CA ALA A 124 -5.17 2.30 4.01
C ALA A 124 -6.09 1.85 2.87
N ASN A 125 -7.36 2.25 2.95
CA ASN A 125 -8.36 2.00 1.92
C ASN A 125 -8.81 3.31 1.28
N TYR A 126 -7.99 3.85 0.37
CA TYR A 126 -8.24 5.17 -0.18
C TYR A 126 -9.28 5.16 -1.31
N LEU A 127 -10.25 6.06 -1.19
CA LEU A 127 -11.00 6.65 -2.30
C LEU A 127 -10.25 7.92 -2.75
N LEU A 128 -9.98 8.05 -4.04
CA LEU A 128 -9.27 9.19 -4.61
C LEU A 128 -10.11 9.86 -5.69
N CYS A 129 -10.12 11.19 -5.73
CA CYS A 129 -10.71 11.97 -6.81
C CYS A 129 -9.63 12.68 -7.61
N ILE A 130 -9.78 12.65 -8.94
CA ILE A 130 -8.99 13.45 -9.87
C ILE A 130 -9.94 14.41 -10.59
N VAL A 131 -9.62 15.71 -10.57
CA VAL A 131 -10.31 16.73 -11.37
C VAL A 131 -9.29 17.41 -12.28
N PRO A 132 -9.17 16.97 -13.55
CA PRO A 132 -8.22 17.57 -14.49
C PRO A 132 -8.68 18.94 -15.00
N ASP A 133 -7.71 19.79 -15.31
CA ASP A 133 -7.86 21.05 -16.04
C ASP A 133 -7.09 20.99 -17.35
N GLY A 134 -7.76 21.24 -18.47
CA GLY A 134 -7.16 21.19 -19.79
C GLY A 134 -8.16 20.86 -20.88
N ASN A 135 -7.65 20.60 -22.08
CA ASN A 135 -8.50 20.16 -23.18
C ASN A 135 -8.68 18.65 -23.11
N ALA A 136 -9.88 18.23 -22.74
CA ALA A 136 -10.21 16.82 -22.66
C ALA A 136 -10.03 16.10 -24.01
N GLU A 137 -10.21 16.78 -25.16
CA GLU A 137 -10.00 16.23 -26.51
C GLU A 137 -8.53 15.96 -26.85
N SER A 138 -7.59 16.77 -26.36
CA SER A 138 -6.16 16.52 -26.56
C SER A 138 -5.58 15.56 -25.52
N GLY A 139 -6.27 15.35 -24.38
CA GLY A 139 -5.78 14.54 -23.27
C GLY A 139 -4.66 15.22 -22.47
N GLU A 140 -4.37 16.50 -22.73
CA GLU A 140 -3.35 17.27 -22.03
C GLU A 140 -3.91 17.91 -20.75
N TRP A 141 -3.23 17.67 -19.62
CA TRP A 141 -3.58 18.26 -18.33
C TRP A 141 -2.61 19.40 -18.03
N GLN A 142 -3.12 20.62 -17.93
CA GLN A 142 -2.34 21.78 -17.50
C GLN A 142 -2.27 21.87 -15.97
N ARG A 143 -3.36 21.45 -15.31
CA ARG A 143 -3.48 21.37 -13.85
C ARG A 143 -4.34 20.16 -13.51
N ALA A 144 -4.24 19.69 -12.28
CA ALA A 144 -5.11 18.65 -11.76
C ALA A 144 -5.32 18.84 -10.27
N GLY A 145 -6.57 18.76 -9.84
CA GLY A 145 -6.93 18.58 -8.44
C GLY A 145 -6.86 17.11 -8.09
N VAL A 146 -6.21 16.79 -6.97
CA VAL A 146 -6.20 15.44 -6.40
C VAL A 146 -6.67 15.54 -4.97
N ALA A 147 -7.67 14.75 -4.61
CA ALA A 147 -8.12 14.60 -3.23
C ALA A 147 -8.24 13.12 -2.90
N TYR A 148 -7.88 12.71 -1.69
CA TYR A 148 -8.02 11.33 -1.26
C TYR A 148 -8.52 11.26 0.17
N VAL A 149 -9.34 10.25 0.45
CA VAL A 149 -9.93 9.99 1.76
C VAL A 149 -9.81 8.51 2.11
N ASP A 150 -9.50 8.22 3.37
CA ASP A 150 -9.73 6.91 3.96
C ASP A 150 -10.92 7.03 4.91
N VAL A 151 -12.06 6.48 4.49
CA VAL A 151 -13.33 6.58 5.22
C VAL A 151 -13.24 5.88 6.58
N SER A 152 -12.39 4.85 6.70
CA SER A 152 -12.19 4.05 7.92
C SER A 152 -11.32 4.76 8.96
N THR A 153 -10.52 5.75 8.56
CA THR A 153 -9.65 6.53 9.47
C THR A 153 -10.08 8.00 9.61
N GLY A 154 -10.89 8.52 8.67
CA GLY A 154 -11.24 9.94 8.58
C GLY A 154 -10.10 10.80 8.00
N GLU A 155 -9.00 10.19 7.55
CA GLU A 155 -7.93 10.90 6.86
C GLU A 155 -8.48 11.51 5.58
N PHE A 156 -8.34 12.83 5.41
CA PHE A 156 -8.76 13.54 4.21
C PHE A 156 -7.75 14.62 3.82
N ALA A 157 -7.25 14.56 2.60
CA ALA A 157 -6.28 15.51 2.10
C ALA A 157 -6.49 15.82 0.62
N ALA A 158 -6.12 17.03 0.21
CA ALA A 158 -6.17 17.44 -1.18
C ALA A 158 -4.98 18.32 -1.59
N THR A 159 -4.67 18.33 -2.87
CA THR A 159 -3.61 19.15 -3.46
C THR A 159 -3.96 19.56 -4.88
N GLN A 160 -3.29 20.60 -5.37
CA GLN A 160 -3.37 21.05 -6.74
C GLN A 160 -1.99 20.89 -7.40
N LEU A 161 -1.95 20.06 -8.43
CA LEU A 161 -0.79 19.82 -9.27
C LEU A 161 -0.85 20.73 -10.49
N GLN A 162 0.27 21.33 -10.86
CA GLN A 162 0.33 22.35 -11.92
C GLN A 162 1.58 22.18 -12.81
N GLY A 163 1.48 22.64 -14.05
CA GLY A 163 2.57 22.72 -15.02
C GLY A 163 2.43 21.72 -16.17
N ASP A 164 3.34 21.80 -17.14
CA ASP A 164 3.30 21.01 -18.39
C ASP A 164 3.32 19.48 -18.15
N ASN A 165 3.64 19.03 -16.93
CA ASN A 165 3.72 17.63 -16.51
C ASN A 165 2.66 17.25 -15.46
N ALA A 166 1.55 17.97 -15.32
CA ALA A 166 0.54 17.69 -14.28
C ALA A 166 0.04 16.24 -14.31
N GLY A 167 -0.13 15.64 -15.50
CA GLY A 167 -0.49 14.23 -15.64
C GLY A 167 0.55 13.26 -15.06
N VAL A 168 1.84 13.55 -15.19
CA VAL A 168 2.92 12.73 -14.61
C VAL A 168 2.88 12.79 -13.08
N LEU A 169 2.67 13.99 -12.51
CA LEU A 169 2.55 14.16 -11.07
C LEU A 169 1.34 13.41 -10.51
N VAL A 170 0.23 13.33 -11.25
CA VAL A 170 -0.93 12.52 -10.83
C VAL A 170 -0.58 11.03 -10.85
N LEU A 171 0.13 10.53 -11.85
CA LEU A 171 0.59 9.13 -11.87
C LEU A 171 1.52 8.80 -10.70
N GLU A 172 2.40 9.74 -10.31
CA GLU A 172 3.24 9.60 -9.12
C GLU A 172 2.40 9.48 -7.84
N GLU A 173 1.36 10.30 -7.70
CA GLU A 173 0.44 10.27 -6.57
C GLU A 173 -0.41 9.00 -6.53
N LEU A 174 -0.90 8.52 -7.69
CA LEU A 174 -1.59 7.24 -7.79
C LEU A 174 -0.71 6.08 -7.34
N ALA A 175 0.55 6.03 -7.79
CA ALA A 175 1.50 5.00 -7.37
C ALA A 175 1.86 5.10 -5.88
N ARG A 176 1.88 6.31 -5.31
CA ARG A 176 2.14 6.54 -3.89
C ARG A 176 0.98 6.10 -3.01
N LEU A 177 -0.23 6.53 -3.35
CA LEU A 177 -1.45 6.32 -2.56
C LEU A 177 -2.03 4.93 -2.78
N ASN A 178 -1.87 4.37 -3.98
CA ASN A 178 -2.44 3.08 -4.38
C ASN A 178 -3.95 2.96 -4.03
N PRO A 179 -4.80 3.89 -4.50
CA PRO A 179 -6.21 3.92 -4.14
C PRO A 179 -6.96 2.69 -4.65
N ARG A 180 -7.96 2.24 -3.89
CA ARG A 180 -8.84 1.13 -4.32
C ARG A 180 -9.90 1.59 -5.31
N GLU A 181 -10.28 2.85 -5.22
CA GLU A 181 -11.26 3.47 -6.11
C GLU A 181 -10.82 4.88 -6.46
N ILE A 182 -10.97 5.22 -7.74
CA ILE A 182 -10.70 6.53 -8.29
C ILE A 182 -12.01 7.06 -8.88
N ILE A 183 -12.49 8.19 -8.36
CA ILE A 183 -13.63 8.92 -8.93
C ILE A 183 -13.15 10.05 -9.83
N MET A 184 -13.80 10.19 -10.98
CA MET A 184 -13.46 11.23 -11.96
C MET A 184 -14.72 11.70 -12.70
N PRO A 185 -14.81 12.99 -13.08
CA PRO A 185 -15.94 13.49 -13.86
C PRO A 185 -16.17 12.69 -15.15
N GLU A 186 -17.44 12.44 -15.51
CA GLU A 186 -17.84 11.59 -16.64
C GLU A 186 -17.23 12.06 -17.98
N SER A 187 -17.10 13.37 -18.17
CA SER A 187 -16.45 13.98 -19.35
C SER A 187 -15.00 13.52 -19.56
N TRP A 188 -14.33 13.08 -18.50
CA TRP A 188 -12.99 12.51 -18.54
C TRP A 188 -13.00 10.98 -18.46
N ALA A 189 -13.85 10.40 -17.60
CA ALA A 189 -13.86 8.94 -17.36
C ALA A 189 -14.25 8.15 -18.62
N SER A 190 -15.18 8.68 -19.41
CA SER A 190 -15.65 8.06 -20.66
C SER A 190 -14.60 7.98 -21.77
N ARG A 191 -13.44 8.62 -21.62
CA ARG A 191 -12.37 8.68 -22.65
C ARG A 191 -11.41 7.50 -22.64
N GLY A 192 -11.62 6.51 -21.78
CA GLY A 192 -10.79 5.31 -21.70
C GLY A 192 -9.48 5.55 -20.95
N VAL A 193 -9.58 5.91 -19.66
CA VAL A 193 -8.43 6.02 -18.78
C VAL A 193 -7.92 4.62 -18.43
N SER A 194 -6.64 4.36 -18.74
CA SER A 194 -5.96 3.14 -18.29
C SER A 194 -5.44 3.36 -16.87
N LEU A 195 -5.95 2.56 -15.93
CA LEU A 195 -5.48 2.53 -14.56
C LEU A 195 -4.51 1.37 -14.32
N PRO A 196 -3.58 1.50 -13.36
CA PRO A 196 -2.82 0.37 -12.85
C PRO A 196 -3.73 -0.76 -12.33
N GLU A 197 -3.22 -1.99 -12.34
CA GLU A 197 -3.96 -3.16 -11.86
C GLU A 197 -4.38 -3.00 -10.39
N GLY A 198 -5.63 -3.36 -10.08
CA GLY A 198 -6.19 -3.28 -8.72
C GLY A 198 -6.77 -1.93 -8.32
N MET A 199 -6.74 -0.91 -9.20
CA MET A 199 -7.44 0.37 -9.02
C MET A 199 -8.71 0.39 -9.89
N HIS A 200 -9.84 0.78 -9.31
CA HIS A 200 -11.12 0.82 -10.00
C HIS A 200 -11.54 2.25 -10.34
N LEU A 201 -11.99 2.51 -11.58
CA LEU A 201 -12.47 3.83 -12.01
C LEU A 201 -13.98 3.91 -11.87
N THR A 202 -14.46 4.93 -11.18
CA THR A 202 -15.89 5.27 -11.06
C THR A 202 -16.11 6.65 -11.68
N SER A 203 -17.02 6.74 -12.67
CA SER A 203 -17.45 8.02 -13.21
C SER A 203 -18.45 8.70 -12.27
N VAL A 204 -18.32 10.00 -12.09
CA VAL A 204 -19.29 10.85 -11.38
C VAL A 204 -19.80 11.95 -12.31
N ASP A 205 -20.99 12.47 -12.03
CA ASP A 205 -21.55 13.56 -12.83
C ASP A 205 -20.63 14.80 -12.79
N ASP A 206 -20.46 15.48 -13.94
CA ASP A 206 -19.53 16.61 -14.06
C ASP A 206 -19.84 17.75 -13.07
N TRP A 207 -21.12 18.01 -12.78
CA TRP A 207 -21.55 19.06 -11.85
C TRP A 207 -21.00 18.89 -10.43
N MET A 208 -20.65 17.66 -10.04
CA MET A 208 -20.06 17.39 -8.72
C MET A 208 -18.65 17.97 -8.58
N SER A 209 -17.98 18.22 -9.70
CA SER A 209 -16.63 18.81 -9.76
C SER A 209 -16.62 20.31 -9.99
N ASP A 210 -17.78 20.94 -10.17
CA ASP A 210 -17.89 22.38 -10.31
C ASP A 210 -17.42 23.09 -9.03
N TYR A 211 -16.52 24.07 -9.19
CA TYR A 211 -15.90 24.79 -8.08
C TYR A 211 -16.93 25.33 -7.07
N ARG A 212 -18.01 25.95 -7.56
CA ARG A 212 -19.02 26.55 -6.69
C ARG A 212 -19.72 25.51 -5.83
N THR A 213 -20.13 24.39 -6.42
CA THR A 213 -20.80 23.29 -5.72
C THR A 213 -19.85 22.63 -4.72
N ALA A 214 -18.60 22.40 -5.14
CA ALA A 214 -17.56 21.79 -4.31
C ALA A 214 -17.20 22.66 -3.08
N ASP A 215 -16.97 23.96 -3.29
CA ASP A 215 -16.67 24.92 -2.24
C ASP A 215 -17.84 25.09 -1.25
N GLU A 216 -19.08 25.23 -1.74
CA GLU A 216 -20.28 25.27 -0.89
C GLU A 216 -20.43 23.99 -0.07
N THR A 217 -20.17 22.82 -0.68
CA THR A 217 -20.23 21.52 0.01
C THR A 217 -19.21 21.42 1.15
N LEU A 218 -17.96 21.79 0.89
CA LEU A 218 -16.88 21.73 1.88
C LEU A 218 -17.13 22.70 3.04
N ARG A 219 -17.53 23.95 2.74
CA ARG A 219 -17.84 24.97 3.76
C ARG A 219 -18.99 24.56 4.66
N GLN A 220 -20.06 24.00 4.08
CA GLN A 220 -21.18 23.47 4.85
C GLN A 220 -20.75 22.28 5.73
N HIS A 221 -19.95 21.37 5.19
CA HIS A 221 -19.49 20.17 5.90
C HIS A 221 -18.61 20.52 7.11
N PHE A 222 -17.62 21.41 6.93
CA PHE A 222 -16.72 21.82 8.01
C PHE A 222 -17.26 22.96 8.89
N GLY A 223 -18.44 23.51 8.57
CA GLY A 223 -19.05 24.61 9.32
C GLY A 223 -18.25 25.92 9.29
N VAL A 224 -17.54 26.19 8.19
CA VAL A 224 -16.67 27.38 8.03
C VAL A 224 -17.17 28.33 6.95
N SER A 225 -16.85 29.62 7.07
CA SER A 225 -17.18 30.63 6.05
C SER A 225 -16.22 30.64 4.86
N THR A 226 -14.98 30.17 5.05
CA THR A 226 -13.91 30.12 4.04
C THR A 226 -13.00 28.90 4.26
N LEU A 227 -12.39 28.41 3.19
CA LEU A 227 -11.43 27.30 3.21
C LEU A 227 -9.96 27.76 3.32
N GLU A 228 -9.70 29.07 3.40
CA GLU A 228 -8.34 29.61 3.54
C GLU A 228 -7.60 29.06 4.76
N GLY A 229 -8.31 28.87 5.88
CA GLY A 229 -7.74 28.30 7.12
C GLY A 229 -7.25 26.85 6.98
N TYR A 230 -7.68 26.14 5.93
CA TYR A 230 -7.23 24.78 5.60
C TYR A 230 -6.13 24.74 4.55
N GLY A 231 -5.67 25.91 4.07
CA GLY A 231 -4.59 26.04 3.09
C GLY A 231 -5.02 25.98 1.62
N PHE A 232 -6.32 26.16 1.32
CA PHE A 232 -6.85 26.05 -0.04
C PHE A 232 -7.00 27.38 -0.81
N GLY A 233 -6.52 28.50 -0.26
CA GLY A 233 -6.78 29.85 -0.79
C GLY A 233 -6.45 30.06 -2.27
N GLU A 234 -5.43 29.40 -2.81
CA GLU A 234 -5.04 29.47 -4.24
C GLU A 234 -5.11 28.11 -4.96
N GLN A 235 -5.90 27.16 -4.45
CA GLN A 235 -5.97 25.78 -4.96
C GLN A 235 -7.39 25.37 -5.40
N PRO A 236 -8.02 26.04 -6.39
CA PRO A 236 -9.40 25.77 -6.78
C PRO A 236 -9.66 24.33 -7.25
N TYR A 237 -8.70 23.68 -7.93
CA TYR A 237 -8.89 22.29 -8.38
C TYR A 237 -8.79 21.30 -7.21
N ALA A 238 -7.99 21.59 -6.19
CA ALA A 238 -7.97 20.80 -4.96
C ALA A 238 -9.33 20.86 -4.25
N VAL A 239 -9.94 22.06 -4.22
CA VAL A 239 -11.31 22.27 -3.71
C VAL A 239 -12.33 21.49 -4.53
N CYS A 240 -12.27 21.54 -5.86
CA CYS A 240 -13.12 20.73 -6.74
C CYS A 240 -13.03 19.24 -6.40
N ALA A 241 -11.82 18.66 -6.40
CA ALA A 241 -11.62 17.24 -6.11
C ALA A 241 -12.11 16.86 -4.71
N ALA A 242 -11.81 17.65 -3.69
CA ALA A 242 -12.27 17.40 -2.33
C ALA A 242 -13.80 17.50 -2.19
N GLY A 243 -14.42 18.50 -2.83
CA GLY A 243 -15.86 18.64 -2.83
C GLY A 243 -16.56 17.47 -3.53
N THR A 244 -16.00 17.00 -4.65
CA THR A 244 -16.50 15.81 -5.35
C THR A 244 -16.43 14.56 -4.47
N VAL A 245 -15.32 14.34 -3.74
CA VAL A 245 -15.23 13.24 -2.76
C VAL A 245 -16.36 13.30 -1.74
N LEU A 246 -16.60 14.46 -1.12
CA LEU A 246 -17.67 14.58 -0.11
C LEU A 246 -19.06 14.36 -0.70
N GLN A 247 -19.32 14.84 -1.93
CA GLN A 247 -20.59 14.60 -2.61
C GLN A 247 -20.80 13.12 -2.93
N TYR A 248 -19.75 12.44 -3.40
CA TYR A 248 -19.79 10.99 -3.64
C TYR A 248 -20.04 10.20 -2.34
N LEU A 249 -19.39 10.60 -1.25
CA LEU A 249 -19.62 10.00 0.07
C LEU A 249 -21.03 10.29 0.62
N ARG A 250 -21.63 11.45 0.35
CA ARG A 250 -23.05 11.72 0.68
C ARG A 250 -24.00 10.73 0.00
N ILE A 251 -23.69 10.30 -1.21
CA ILE A 251 -24.52 9.36 -1.97
C ILE A 251 -24.30 7.93 -1.50
N THR A 252 -23.04 7.53 -1.29
CA THR A 252 -22.67 6.13 -0.97
C THR A 252 -22.80 5.81 0.52
N GLN A 253 -22.55 6.78 1.39
CA GLN A 253 -22.35 6.60 2.83
C GLN A 253 -23.00 7.75 3.63
N MET A 254 -24.34 7.84 3.60
CA MET A 254 -25.10 8.95 4.20
C MET A 254 -24.76 9.24 5.69
N ASN A 255 -24.37 8.22 6.47
CA ASN A 255 -24.05 8.36 7.90
C ASN A 255 -22.54 8.48 8.19
N SER A 256 -21.67 8.24 7.20
CA SER A 256 -20.22 8.19 7.37
C SER A 256 -19.54 9.47 6.89
N LEU A 257 -20.13 10.63 7.15
CA LEU A 257 -19.48 11.93 6.87
C LEU A 257 -18.98 12.59 8.15
N ALA A 258 -19.63 12.31 9.28
CA ALA A 258 -19.33 12.94 10.56
C ALA A 258 -17.87 12.71 11.01
N GLN A 259 -17.23 11.62 10.59
CA GLN A 259 -15.84 11.33 10.93
C GLN A 259 -14.82 12.14 10.13
N ILE A 260 -15.21 12.75 9.00
CA ILE A 260 -14.32 13.64 8.25
C ILE A 260 -14.37 15.02 8.91
N ALA A 261 -13.67 15.15 10.04
CA ALA A 261 -13.69 16.35 10.87
C ALA A 261 -12.81 17.49 10.32
N THR A 262 -11.81 17.16 9.50
CA THR A 262 -10.89 18.14 8.91
C THR A 262 -10.40 17.66 7.55
N ILE A 263 -9.92 18.60 6.76
CA ILE A 263 -9.16 18.34 5.53
C ILE A 263 -7.80 19.02 5.65
N ARG A 264 -6.76 18.45 5.04
CA ARG A 264 -5.45 19.12 4.93
C ARG A 264 -5.08 19.38 3.48
N SER A 265 -4.59 20.59 3.19
CA SER A 265 -3.80 20.80 1.98
C SER A 265 -2.41 20.18 2.18
N TYR A 266 -1.88 19.52 1.14
CA TYR A 266 -0.51 19.01 1.14
C TYR A 266 0.24 19.43 -0.11
N SER A 267 1.58 19.40 -0.04
CA SER A 267 2.44 19.65 -1.19
C SER A 267 3.33 18.45 -1.45
N THR A 268 3.39 18.00 -2.70
CA THR A 268 4.33 16.97 -3.15
C THR A 268 5.79 17.42 -3.06
N SER A 269 6.05 18.74 -3.06
CA SER A 269 7.40 19.30 -2.92
C SER A 269 8.00 19.21 -1.50
N SER A 270 7.20 18.83 -0.50
CA SER A 270 7.64 18.73 0.90
C SER A 270 8.35 17.40 1.21
N PHE A 271 8.31 16.44 0.28
CA PHE A 271 8.84 15.09 0.45
C PHE A 271 9.77 14.73 -0.71
N MET A 272 10.63 13.74 -0.49
CA MET A 272 11.46 13.18 -1.55
C MET A 272 10.56 12.58 -2.63
N VAL A 273 10.80 12.96 -3.89
CA VAL A 273 10.07 12.39 -5.03
C VAL A 273 10.64 11.00 -5.34
N LEU A 274 9.72 10.04 -5.42
CA LEU A 274 9.98 8.66 -5.82
C LEU A 274 8.98 8.32 -6.91
N ASP A 275 9.44 8.25 -8.16
CA ASP A 275 8.57 7.93 -9.29
C ASP A 275 8.08 6.46 -9.22
N PRO A 276 7.03 6.07 -9.96
CA PRO A 276 6.47 4.73 -9.89
C PRO A 276 7.51 3.64 -10.21
N PHE A 277 8.40 3.92 -11.16
CA PHE A 277 9.46 2.98 -11.57
C PHE A 277 10.49 2.79 -10.46
N THR A 278 10.92 3.85 -9.79
CA THR A 278 11.86 3.79 -8.67
C THR A 278 11.26 3.01 -7.51
N ARG A 279 10.00 3.27 -7.16
CA ARG A 279 9.30 2.53 -6.08
C ARG A 279 9.28 1.03 -6.36
N ARG A 280 9.01 0.66 -7.60
CA ARG A 280 8.98 -0.72 -8.08
C ARG A 280 10.38 -1.34 -8.12
N ASN A 281 11.34 -0.68 -8.75
CA ASN A 281 12.70 -1.17 -8.98
C ASN A 281 13.52 -1.31 -7.68
N LEU A 282 13.23 -0.48 -6.69
CA LEU A 282 13.82 -0.59 -5.35
C LEU A 282 13.04 -1.53 -4.41
N GLU A 283 11.92 -2.12 -4.87
CA GLU A 283 11.06 -3.01 -4.08
C GLU A 283 10.75 -2.41 -2.69
N ILE A 284 10.31 -1.14 -2.67
CA ILE A 284 10.15 -0.37 -1.42
C ILE A 284 9.07 -0.99 -0.54
N THR A 285 7.86 -1.15 -1.08
CA THR A 285 6.72 -1.67 -0.33
C THR A 285 6.43 -3.13 -0.67
N GLN A 286 6.70 -3.56 -1.91
CA GLN A 286 6.34 -4.88 -2.44
C GLN A 286 7.42 -5.41 -3.39
N THR A 287 7.53 -6.73 -3.51
CA THR A 287 8.44 -7.37 -4.47
C THR A 287 7.89 -7.32 -5.90
N ILE A 288 8.76 -7.20 -6.90
CA ILE A 288 8.41 -7.17 -8.33
C ILE A 288 7.71 -8.47 -8.75
N ARG A 289 8.24 -9.65 -8.35
CA ARG A 289 7.76 -10.95 -8.85
C ARG A 289 6.48 -11.46 -8.21
N SER A 290 6.29 -11.19 -6.92
CA SER A 290 5.21 -11.81 -6.13
C SER A 290 4.17 -10.84 -5.61
N GLY A 291 4.40 -9.52 -5.74
CA GLY A 291 3.53 -8.49 -5.17
C GLY A 291 3.45 -8.50 -3.64
N LYS A 292 4.29 -9.30 -2.96
CA LYS A 292 4.25 -9.44 -1.50
C LYS A 292 5.12 -8.39 -0.81
N THR A 293 4.71 -7.99 0.40
CA THR A 293 5.53 -7.16 1.30
C THR A 293 6.75 -7.92 1.82
N ARG A 294 6.67 -9.24 1.99
CA ARG A 294 7.81 -10.05 2.43
C ARG A 294 8.87 -10.07 1.33
N GLY A 295 10.09 -9.65 1.67
CA GLY A 295 11.18 -9.49 0.69
C GLY A 295 11.28 -8.08 0.11
N SER A 296 10.47 -7.12 0.57
CA SER A 296 10.60 -5.69 0.27
C SER A 296 11.36 -4.95 1.38
N VAL A 297 11.74 -3.69 1.14
CA VAL A 297 12.36 -2.82 2.18
C VAL A 297 11.42 -2.65 3.37
N LEU A 298 10.12 -2.41 3.11
CA LEU A 298 9.10 -2.34 4.16
C LEU A 298 9.01 -3.65 4.95
N GLY A 299 9.09 -4.82 4.31
CA GLY A 299 9.07 -6.11 5.02
C GLY A 299 10.26 -6.33 5.98
N VAL A 300 11.37 -5.62 5.76
CA VAL A 300 12.52 -5.61 6.68
C VAL A 300 12.25 -4.67 7.87
N LEU A 301 11.79 -3.46 7.59
CA LEU A 301 11.59 -2.37 8.55
C LEU A 301 10.36 -2.51 9.43
N ASP A 302 9.30 -3.14 8.92
CA ASP A 302 8.02 -3.26 9.60
C ASP A 302 8.02 -4.39 10.64
N ARG A 303 8.19 -3.98 11.89
CA ARG A 303 8.07 -4.75 13.14
C ARG A 303 7.08 -4.06 14.08
N THR A 304 6.20 -3.26 13.51
CA THR A 304 5.14 -2.58 14.26
C THR A 304 4.18 -3.61 14.85
N ILE A 305 3.61 -3.28 15.99
CA ILE A 305 2.72 -4.16 16.76
C ILE A 305 1.27 -3.79 16.48
N THR A 306 1.00 -2.49 16.31
CA THR A 306 -0.32 -1.95 16.06
C THR A 306 -0.54 -1.70 14.57
N ALA A 307 -1.78 -1.90 14.11
CA ALA A 307 -2.16 -1.64 12.73
C ALA A 307 -1.95 -0.15 12.33
N MET A 308 -2.19 0.77 13.26
CA MET A 308 -1.96 2.21 13.07
C MET A 308 -0.48 2.56 12.92
N GLY A 309 0.41 1.92 13.69
CA GLY A 309 1.86 2.03 13.52
C GLY A 309 2.33 1.52 12.15
N ALA A 310 1.82 0.36 11.71
CA ALA A 310 2.12 -0.21 10.40
C ALA A 310 1.74 0.74 9.25
N ARG A 311 0.53 1.32 9.32
CA ARG A 311 0.07 2.33 8.35
C ARG A 311 0.97 3.56 8.35
N LEU A 312 1.34 4.07 9.53
CA LEU A 312 2.22 5.23 9.65
C LEU A 312 3.62 4.98 9.08
N LEU A 313 4.23 3.83 9.35
CA LEU A 313 5.54 3.46 8.82
C LEU A 313 5.51 3.33 7.29
N ARG A 314 4.43 2.75 6.74
CA ARG A 314 4.18 2.72 5.30
C ARG A 314 4.06 4.13 4.71
N THR A 315 3.45 5.07 5.41
CA THR A 315 3.43 6.48 5.00
C THR A 315 4.84 7.07 5.01
N TRP A 316 5.65 6.81 6.04
CA TRP A 316 7.02 7.34 6.09
C TRP A 316 7.90 6.82 4.95
N ILE A 317 7.85 5.52 4.65
CA ILE A 317 8.67 4.95 3.57
C ILE A 317 8.26 5.45 2.18
N THR A 318 7.01 5.86 2.02
CA THR A 318 6.48 6.39 0.76
C THR A 318 6.54 7.92 0.66
N GLN A 319 6.82 8.61 1.76
CA GLN A 319 6.98 10.06 1.87
C GLN A 319 8.21 10.42 2.73
N PRO A 320 9.44 10.17 2.23
CA PRO A 320 10.65 10.54 2.95
C PRO A 320 10.73 12.07 3.11
N LEU A 321 11.22 12.53 4.25
CA LEU A 321 11.25 13.95 4.59
C LEU A 321 12.40 14.67 3.89
N LEU A 322 12.21 15.97 3.65
CA LEU A 322 13.25 16.91 3.16
C LEU A 322 13.65 17.95 4.21
N GLU A 323 13.17 17.81 5.45
CA GLU A 323 13.44 18.76 6.54
C GLU A 323 14.35 18.14 7.60
N LEU A 324 15.57 18.66 7.70
CA LEU A 324 16.61 18.13 8.59
C LEU A 324 16.18 18.10 10.06
N ARG A 325 15.49 19.15 10.54
CA ARG A 325 15.01 19.24 11.92
C ARG A 325 14.06 18.09 12.27
N ARG A 326 13.11 17.78 11.37
CA ARG A 326 12.14 16.69 11.58
C ARG A 326 12.80 15.32 11.49
N LEU A 327 13.78 15.17 10.58
CA LEU A 327 14.56 13.94 10.46
C LEU A 327 15.39 13.66 11.71
N ASN A 328 16.10 14.66 12.22
CA ASN A 328 16.87 14.52 13.46
C ASN A 328 15.97 14.20 14.66
N ALA A 329 14.79 14.83 14.77
CA ALA A 329 13.84 14.49 15.82
C ALA A 329 13.37 13.02 15.76
N ARG A 330 13.19 12.45 14.56
CA ARG A 330 12.91 11.01 14.40
C ARG A 330 14.11 10.15 14.80
N LEU A 331 15.31 10.51 14.36
CA LEU A 331 16.55 9.79 14.71
C LEU A 331 16.82 9.81 16.22
N ASP A 332 16.55 10.93 16.89
CA ASP A 332 16.68 11.07 18.34
C ASP A 332 15.69 10.14 19.08
N ALA A 333 14.45 10.06 18.60
CA ALA A 333 13.45 9.14 19.15
C ALA A 333 13.85 7.67 18.95
N VAL A 334 14.34 7.30 17.76
CA VAL A 334 14.83 5.94 17.47
C VAL A 334 16.04 5.61 18.34
N GLU A 335 17.01 6.52 18.48
CA GLU A 335 18.20 6.31 19.29
C GLU A 335 17.86 6.10 20.78
N ALA A 336 16.95 6.92 21.32
CA ALA A 336 16.49 6.78 22.70
C ALA A 336 15.96 5.36 22.98
N LEU A 337 15.13 4.82 22.07
CA LEU A 337 14.57 3.47 22.18
C LEU A 337 15.58 2.36 21.85
N SER A 338 16.58 2.60 21.01
CA SER A 338 17.62 1.62 20.67
C SER A 338 18.58 1.34 21.82
N SER A 339 18.71 2.24 22.79
CA SER A 339 19.67 2.12 23.89
C SER A 339 19.30 1.12 24.99
N ASP A 340 18.00 0.87 25.20
CA ASP A 340 17.49 0.06 26.32
C ASP A 340 16.66 -1.14 25.81
N GLU A 341 17.17 -2.36 26.01
CA GLU A 341 16.49 -3.58 25.57
C GLU A 341 15.26 -3.92 26.42
N VAL A 342 15.33 -3.68 27.72
CA VAL A 342 14.22 -3.99 28.64
C VAL A 342 13.03 -3.09 28.32
N LEU A 343 13.29 -1.79 28.18
CA LEU A 343 12.27 -0.83 27.79
C LEU A 343 11.59 -1.21 26.46
N ARG A 344 12.36 -1.63 25.44
CA ARG A 344 11.75 -2.04 24.16
C ARG A 344 10.82 -3.23 24.31
N GLN A 345 11.19 -4.20 25.14
CA GLN A 345 10.35 -5.38 25.39
C GLN A 345 9.08 -4.99 26.16
N GLU A 346 9.21 -4.18 27.21
CA GLU A 346 8.08 -3.66 27.98
C GLU A 346 7.11 -2.85 27.10
N LEU A 347 7.63 -1.90 26.30
CA LEU A 347 6.82 -1.14 25.35
C LEU A 347 6.15 -2.05 24.32
N ALA A 348 6.83 -3.08 23.84
CA ALA A 348 6.25 -4.02 22.88
C ALA A 348 5.11 -4.85 23.48
N GLU A 349 5.27 -5.32 24.72
CA GLU A 349 4.22 -6.02 25.46
C GLU A 349 3.02 -5.11 25.71
N THR A 350 3.24 -3.88 26.19
CA THR A 350 2.18 -2.90 26.43
C THR A 350 1.43 -2.52 25.16
N LEU A 351 2.14 -2.30 24.04
CA LEU A 351 1.52 -2.01 22.74
C LEU A 351 0.69 -3.20 22.21
N GLY A 352 1.01 -4.43 22.60
CA GLY A 352 0.24 -5.63 22.23
C GLY A 352 -1.20 -5.64 22.75
N TYR A 353 -1.51 -4.86 23.79
CA TYR A 353 -2.87 -4.67 24.30
C TYR A 353 -3.64 -3.55 23.59
N VAL A 354 -2.95 -2.73 22.78
CA VAL A 354 -3.58 -1.60 22.10
C VAL A 354 -4.19 -2.04 20.77
N SER A 355 -5.52 -1.93 20.69
CA SER A 355 -6.30 -2.19 19.47
C SER A 355 -6.18 -1.04 18.47
N ASP A 356 -6.77 -1.19 17.27
CA ASP A 356 -6.84 -0.13 16.26
C ASP A 356 -7.82 0.98 16.67
N ILE A 357 -7.37 1.86 17.57
CA ILE A 357 -8.15 2.95 18.16
C ILE A 357 -8.75 3.85 17.07
N GLU A 358 -8.01 4.16 16.00
CA GLU A 358 -8.49 5.02 14.90
C GLU A 358 -9.76 4.43 14.27
N ARG A 359 -9.72 3.15 13.87
CA ARG A 359 -10.88 2.49 13.25
C ARG A 359 -12.03 2.25 14.23
N LEU A 360 -11.71 1.99 15.50
CA LEU A 360 -12.72 1.83 16.57
C LEU A 360 -13.52 3.12 16.78
N ILE A 361 -12.83 4.26 16.92
CA ILE A 361 -13.49 5.57 17.06
C ILE A 361 -14.36 5.87 15.85
N ASN A 362 -13.88 5.55 14.64
CA ASN A 362 -14.67 5.81 13.44
C ASN A 362 -15.93 4.96 13.38
N ARG A 363 -15.90 3.68 13.78
CA ARG A 363 -17.12 2.87 13.93
C ARG A 363 -18.08 3.44 14.97
N LEU A 364 -17.55 4.02 16.04
CA LEU A 364 -18.34 4.66 17.09
C LEU A 364 -19.02 5.93 16.58
N LEU A 365 -18.32 6.78 15.82
CA LEU A 365 -18.87 8.01 15.23
C LEU A 365 -20.00 7.75 14.23
N ILE A 366 -19.94 6.66 13.46
CA ILE A 366 -20.98 6.28 12.50
C ILE A 366 -22.11 5.44 13.11
N GLY A 367 -22.09 5.20 14.43
CA GLY A 367 -23.11 4.41 15.13
C GLY A 367 -23.11 2.91 14.81
N LYS A 368 -21.97 2.37 14.35
CA LYS A 368 -21.80 0.93 14.07
C LYS A 368 -20.95 0.19 15.10
N ALA A 369 -20.45 0.86 16.13
CA ALA A 369 -19.66 0.21 17.18
C ALA A 369 -20.51 -0.79 17.98
N GLY A 370 -19.96 -1.97 18.21
CA GLY A 370 -20.54 -3.02 19.07
C GLY A 370 -19.90 -3.08 20.46
N PRO A 371 -20.40 -3.95 21.37
CA PRO A 371 -19.84 -4.08 22.71
C PRO A 371 -18.36 -4.44 22.72
N ARG A 372 -17.91 -5.31 21.81
CA ARG A 372 -16.50 -5.69 21.68
C ARG A 372 -15.60 -4.52 21.29
N ASP A 373 -16.11 -3.55 20.53
CA ASP A 373 -15.33 -2.36 20.17
C ASP A 373 -15.03 -1.51 21.41
N LEU A 374 -16.02 -1.33 22.30
CA LEU A 374 -15.84 -0.58 23.54
C LEU A 374 -14.93 -1.32 24.53
N ILE A 375 -15.00 -2.66 24.57
CA ILE A 375 -14.05 -3.46 25.36
C ILE A 375 -12.63 -3.31 24.83
N GLY A 376 -12.42 -3.40 23.51
CA GLY A 376 -11.12 -3.16 22.90
C GLY A 376 -10.59 -1.75 23.17
N LEU A 377 -11.47 -0.74 23.18
CA LEU A 377 -11.11 0.62 23.58
C LEU A 377 -10.71 0.69 25.07
N ARG A 378 -11.45 0.04 25.98
CA ARG A 378 -11.11 -0.04 27.41
C ARG A 378 -9.73 -0.67 27.64
N GLU A 379 -9.45 -1.79 26.97
CA GLU A 379 -8.16 -2.48 27.03
C GLU A 379 -7.02 -1.63 26.44
N SER A 380 -7.30 -0.91 25.37
CA SER A 380 -6.33 0.01 24.78
C SER A 380 -6.00 1.17 25.72
N LEU A 381 -7.01 1.75 26.37
CA LEU A 381 -6.84 2.87 27.28
C LEU A 381 -6.14 2.46 28.59
N SER A 382 -6.35 1.24 29.08
CA SER A 382 -5.65 0.75 30.28
C SER A 382 -4.14 0.60 30.08
N ALA A 383 -3.68 0.45 28.84
CA ALA A 383 -2.27 0.37 28.48
C ALA A 383 -1.59 1.76 28.40
N ILE A 384 -2.33 2.85 28.16
CA ILE A 384 -1.77 4.19 27.95
C ILE A 384 -1.01 4.73 29.17
N PRO A 385 -1.51 4.62 30.42
CA PRO A 385 -0.74 5.03 31.60
C PRO A 385 0.62 4.34 31.71
N GLN A 386 0.69 3.04 31.39
CA GLN A 386 1.94 2.29 31.41
C GLN A 386 2.92 2.82 30.35
N LEU A 387 2.43 3.10 29.13
CA LEU A 387 3.25 3.74 28.10
C LEU A 387 3.78 5.11 28.54
N VAL A 388 2.95 5.92 29.21
CA VAL A 388 3.38 7.20 29.76
C VAL A 388 4.52 7.00 30.74
N ASP A 389 4.38 6.08 31.70
CA ASP A 389 5.38 5.78 32.72
C ASP A 389 6.71 5.30 32.12
N HIS A 390 6.67 4.39 31.14
CA HIS A 390 7.87 3.90 30.45
C HIS A 390 8.62 5.00 29.69
N LEU A 391 7.93 6.05 29.25
CA LEU A 391 8.50 7.14 28.45
C LEU A 391 8.92 8.37 29.28
N GLN A 392 8.57 8.41 30.57
CA GLN A 392 8.93 9.53 31.43
C GLN A 392 10.45 9.74 31.49
N GLY A 393 10.87 11.00 31.45
CA GLY A 393 12.28 11.35 31.56
C GLY A 393 13.08 11.18 30.26
N MET A 394 12.43 10.94 29.12
CA MET A 394 13.08 10.84 27.80
C MET A 394 12.88 12.12 26.97
N PRO A 395 13.88 13.03 26.89
CA PRO A 395 13.71 14.32 26.21
C PRO A 395 13.34 14.19 24.73
N ALA A 396 13.89 13.18 24.04
CA ALA A 396 13.60 12.90 22.63
C ALA A 396 12.13 12.54 22.36
N LEU A 397 11.42 12.04 23.37
CA LEU A 397 10.02 11.60 23.27
C LEU A 397 9.04 12.54 23.99
N GLN A 398 9.51 13.66 24.54
CA GLN A 398 8.69 14.59 25.32
C GLN A 398 7.47 15.12 24.55
N ALA A 399 7.66 15.48 23.27
CA ALA A 399 6.55 15.96 22.43
C ALA A 399 5.51 14.87 22.11
N LEU A 400 5.90 13.59 22.19
CA LEU A 400 5.00 12.45 22.06
C LEU A 400 4.26 12.20 23.37
N LEU A 401 4.98 12.27 24.50
CA LEU A 401 4.43 12.14 25.86
C LEU A 401 3.33 13.16 26.13
N GLU A 402 3.51 14.42 25.73
CA GLU A 402 2.51 15.49 25.85
C GLU A 402 1.20 15.23 25.07
N ARG A 403 1.20 14.26 24.15
CA ARG A 403 0.05 13.88 23.33
C ARG A 403 -0.54 12.53 23.71
N LEU A 404 0.13 11.76 24.58
CA LEU A 404 -0.40 10.53 25.14
C LEU A 404 -1.33 10.89 26.31
N ASP A 405 -2.60 11.06 26.00
CA ASP A 405 -3.64 11.29 27.00
C ASP A 405 -4.26 9.95 27.43
N PRO A 406 -4.14 9.54 28.72
CA PRO A 406 -4.76 8.32 29.24
C PRO A 406 -6.27 8.26 29.05
N CYS A 407 -6.95 9.42 28.94
CA CYS A 407 -8.40 9.51 28.80
C CYS A 407 -9.15 8.75 29.92
N ASP A 408 -8.72 8.94 31.17
CA ASP A 408 -9.25 8.25 32.35
C ASP A 408 -10.79 8.31 32.44
N GLU A 409 -11.39 9.44 32.06
CA GLU A 409 -12.84 9.60 32.11
C GLU A 409 -13.58 8.63 31.16
N ILE A 410 -12.97 8.31 30.01
CA ILE A 410 -13.52 7.38 29.02
C ILE A 410 -13.31 5.94 29.49
N TYR A 411 -12.11 5.66 30.01
CA TYR A 411 -11.80 4.35 30.59
C TYR A 411 -12.76 4.01 31.75
N ASP A 412 -12.98 4.94 32.67
CA ASP A 412 -13.87 4.78 33.82
C ASP A 412 -15.34 4.65 33.40
N LEU A 413 -15.77 5.40 32.37
CA LEU A 413 -17.12 5.29 31.81
C LEU A 413 -17.37 3.89 31.25
N ILE A 414 -16.47 3.36 30.42
CA ILE A 414 -16.64 2.03 29.84
C ILE A 414 -16.56 0.96 30.94
N THR A 415 -15.63 1.11 31.88
CA THR A 415 -15.44 0.16 32.98
C THR A 415 -16.63 0.12 33.93
N SER A 416 -17.28 1.25 34.20
CA SER A 416 -18.48 1.29 35.04
C SER A 416 -19.74 0.87 34.30
N ALA A 417 -19.85 1.16 33.00
CA ALA A 417 -21.06 0.91 32.23
C ALA A 417 -21.17 -0.51 31.66
N LEU A 418 -20.07 -1.11 31.19
CA LEU A 418 -20.09 -2.39 30.48
C LEU A 418 -19.71 -3.56 31.40
N SER A 419 -20.34 -4.71 31.17
CA SER A 419 -19.90 -5.97 31.78
C SER A 419 -18.49 -6.35 31.29
N ASP A 420 -17.79 -7.23 32.03
CA ASP A 420 -16.41 -7.60 31.65
C ASP A 420 -16.36 -8.48 30.40
N GLU A 421 -17.38 -9.31 30.19
CA GLU A 421 -17.54 -10.18 29.02
C GLU A 421 -18.92 -9.93 28.39
N PRO A 422 -19.15 -8.79 27.72
CA PRO A 422 -20.43 -8.51 27.10
C PRO A 422 -20.65 -9.43 25.89
N PRO A 423 -21.91 -9.74 25.54
CA PRO A 423 -22.22 -10.45 24.32
C PRO A 423 -21.63 -9.78 23.07
N ALA A 424 -21.35 -10.58 22.03
CA ALA A 424 -20.76 -10.07 20.78
C ALA A 424 -21.67 -9.09 20.03
N THR A 425 -22.98 -9.17 20.23
CA THR A 425 -24.00 -8.38 19.51
C THR A 425 -24.97 -7.76 20.48
N LEU A 426 -25.59 -6.65 20.05
CA LEU A 426 -26.65 -5.94 20.80
C LEU A 426 -27.97 -6.72 20.90
N ASN A 427 -28.04 -7.93 20.36
CA ASN A 427 -29.26 -8.76 20.34
C ASN A 427 -29.37 -9.71 21.54
N ASN A 428 -28.38 -9.69 22.43
CA ASN A 428 -28.35 -10.52 23.63
C ASN A 428 -28.21 -9.62 24.86
N ILE A 429 -28.85 -10.02 25.96
CA ILE A 429 -28.78 -9.32 27.25
C ILE A 429 -27.41 -9.51 27.94
N GLY A 430 -27.08 -8.63 28.88
CA GLY A 430 -25.86 -8.71 29.69
C GLY A 430 -24.74 -7.79 29.20
N ILE A 431 -25.08 -6.75 28.44
CA ILE A 431 -24.12 -5.76 27.94
C ILE A 431 -23.74 -4.78 29.04
N ILE A 432 -24.74 -4.33 29.80
CA ILE A 432 -24.58 -3.29 30.82
C ILE A 432 -24.30 -3.94 32.18
N ARG A 433 -23.36 -3.35 32.93
CA ARG A 433 -22.97 -3.79 34.26
C ARG A 433 -24.10 -3.56 35.27
N GLN A 434 -24.35 -4.56 36.11
CA GLN A 434 -25.28 -4.43 37.23
C GLN A 434 -24.81 -3.32 38.19
N GLY A 435 -25.73 -2.47 38.64
CA GLY A 435 -25.41 -1.30 39.47
C GLY A 435 -25.11 -0.01 38.69
N TYR A 436 -25.02 -0.04 37.36
CA TYR A 436 -24.84 1.16 36.55
C TYR A 436 -26.13 1.95 36.37
N SER A 437 -27.27 1.26 36.22
CA SER A 437 -28.58 1.88 36.00
C SER A 437 -29.62 1.31 36.94
N ALA A 438 -30.17 2.15 37.80
CA ALA A 438 -31.25 1.79 38.73
C ALA A 438 -32.50 1.25 38.00
N GLU A 439 -32.78 1.76 36.80
CA GLU A 439 -33.91 1.28 35.98
C GLU A 439 -33.69 -0.16 35.50
N LEU A 440 -32.46 -0.48 35.06
CA LEU A 440 -32.11 -1.85 34.64
C LEU A 440 -32.12 -2.82 35.83
N ASP A 441 -31.55 -2.38 36.95
CA ASP A 441 -31.50 -3.16 38.19
C ASP A 441 -32.92 -3.47 38.71
N ASP A 442 -33.84 -2.49 38.66
CA ASP A 442 -35.25 -2.68 39.03
C ASP A 442 -35.93 -3.78 38.17
N ILE A 443 -35.68 -3.80 36.86
CA ILE A 443 -36.25 -4.81 35.94
C ILE A 443 -35.67 -6.20 36.26
N LEU A 444 -34.36 -6.28 36.50
CA LEU A 444 -33.67 -7.52 36.88
C LEU A 444 -34.20 -8.06 38.22
N ASP A 445 -34.41 -7.20 39.20
CA ASP A 445 -34.92 -7.59 40.52
C ASP A 445 -36.37 -8.09 40.46
N ARG A 446 -37.23 -7.43 39.67
CA ARG A 446 -38.63 -7.86 39.46
C ARG A 446 -38.75 -9.24 38.82
N THR A 447 -37.76 -9.65 38.04
CA THR A 447 -37.79 -10.90 37.26
C THR A 447 -36.95 -12.02 37.84
N LYS A 448 -36.14 -11.72 38.86
CA LYS A 448 -35.31 -12.68 39.59
C LYS A 448 -36.10 -13.88 40.10
N HIS A 449 -37.23 -13.65 40.77
CA HIS A 449 -38.07 -14.72 41.31
C HIS A 449 -38.61 -15.65 40.21
N ALA A 450 -39.02 -15.10 39.07
CA ALA A 450 -39.52 -15.88 37.94
C ALA A 450 -38.42 -16.75 37.30
N ARG A 451 -37.21 -16.19 37.12
CA ARG A 451 -36.05 -16.91 36.62
C ARG A 451 -35.60 -18.01 37.57
N ASP A 452 -35.53 -17.72 38.87
CA ASP A 452 -35.20 -18.70 39.91
C ASP A 452 -36.23 -19.84 39.94
N TRP A 453 -37.51 -19.53 39.75
CA TRP A 453 -38.55 -20.55 39.69
C TRP A 453 -38.37 -21.47 38.47
N ILE A 454 -38.15 -20.92 37.26
CA ILE A 454 -37.93 -21.72 36.05
C ILE A 454 -36.66 -22.59 36.18
N ALA A 455 -35.58 -22.04 36.74
CA ALA A 455 -34.33 -22.78 36.95
C ALA A 455 -34.51 -23.97 37.91
N ASN A 456 -35.40 -23.85 38.89
CA ASN A 456 -35.71 -24.92 39.85
C ASN A 456 -36.85 -25.84 39.38
N LEU A 457 -37.57 -25.50 38.31
CA LEU A 457 -38.74 -26.23 37.83
C LEU A 457 -38.42 -27.69 37.49
N GLU A 458 -37.30 -27.95 36.82
CA GLU A 458 -36.90 -29.32 36.45
C GLU A 458 -36.75 -30.22 37.70
N ALA A 459 -36.08 -29.72 38.74
CA ALA A 459 -35.87 -30.45 39.98
C ALA A 459 -37.16 -30.59 40.80
N HIS A 460 -38.07 -29.62 40.68
CA HIS A 460 -39.39 -29.67 41.30
C HIS A 460 -40.27 -30.73 40.62
N GLU A 461 -40.41 -30.68 39.30
CA GLU A 461 -41.26 -31.59 38.53
C GLU A 461 -40.76 -33.04 38.57
N ARG A 462 -39.44 -33.28 38.57
CA ARG A 462 -38.89 -34.62 38.81
C ARG A 462 -39.31 -35.21 40.15
N ARG A 463 -39.32 -34.40 41.22
CA ARG A 463 -39.76 -34.81 42.56
C ARG A 463 -41.28 -35.00 42.63
N ARG A 464 -42.04 -34.12 41.98
CA ARG A 464 -43.51 -34.12 41.96
C ARG A 464 -44.07 -35.34 41.23
N THR A 465 -43.51 -35.67 40.07
CA THR A 465 -44.03 -36.72 39.17
C THR A 465 -43.35 -38.08 39.33
N GLY A 466 -42.15 -38.12 39.94
CA GLY A 466 -41.32 -39.32 40.00
C GLY A 466 -40.62 -39.67 38.68
N ILE A 467 -40.75 -38.84 37.63
CA ILE A 467 -40.15 -39.08 36.31
C ILE A 467 -38.75 -38.47 36.27
N ALA A 468 -37.72 -39.28 36.48
CA ALA A 468 -36.32 -38.81 36.49
C ALA A 468 -35.86 -38.22 35.14
N THR A 469 -36.50 -38.60 34.03
CA THR A 469 -36.11 -38.18 32.67
C THR A 469 -36.69 -36.83 32.24
N ILE A 470 -37.48 -36.15 33.08
CA ILE A 470 -38.01 -34.81 32.76
C ILE A 470 -36.85 -33.86 32.46
N LYS A 471 -36.99 -33.08 31.39
CA LYS A 471 -36.09 -31.96 31.08
C LYS A 471 -36.91 -30.71 30.83
N VAL A 472 -36.49 -29.60 31.42
CA VAL A 472 -37.05 -28.28 31.07
C VAL A 472 -36.14 -27.68 30.01
N GLY A 473 -36.71 -27.31 28.86
CA GLY A 473 -35.98 -26.75 27.74
C GLY A 473 -36.68 -25.52 27.18
N TYR A 474 -35.98 -24.80 26.32
CA TYR A 474 -36.50 -23.64 25.59
C TYR A 474 -36.30 -23.81 24.08
N ASN A 475 -37.25 -23.35 23.29
CA ASN A 475 -37.14 -23.24 21.84
C ASN A 475 -37.75 -21.91 21.37
N LYS A 476 -37.05 -21.20 20.47
CA LYS A 476 -37.52 -19.93 19.88
C LYS A 476 -38.94 -19.98 19.29
N VAL A 477 -39.39 -21.12 18.76
CA VAL A 477 -40.71 -21.25 18.11
C VAL A 477 -41.83 -21.58 19.09
N HIS A 478 -41.54 -22.34 20.15
CA HIS A 478 -42.57 -22.91 21.04
C HIS A 478 -42.47 -22.48 22.49
N GLY A 479 -41.44 -21.71 22.85
CA GLY A 479 -41.19 -21.21 24.20
C GLY A 479 -40.52 -22.23 25.10
N TYR A 480 -40.68 -22.04 26.42
CA TYR A 480 -40.30 -23.04 27.41
C TYR A 480 -41.22 -24.27 27.33
N TYR A 481 -40.65 -25.45 27.58
CA TYR A 481 -41.39 -26.71 27.57
C TYR A 481 -40.81 -27.69 28.59
N ILE A 482 -41.67 -28.63 28.99
CA ILE A 482 -41.31 -29.80 29.78
C ILE A 482 -41.28 -31.00 28.84
N GLU A 483 -40.11 -31.58 28.64
CA GLU A 483 -39.91 -32.75 27.78
C GLU A 483 -39.96 -34.04 28.59
N VAL A 484 -40.81 -34.98 28.16
CA VAL A 484 -40.99 -36.30 28.77
C VAL A 484 -40.78 -37.37 27.71
N THR A 485 -40.11 -38.47 28.05
CA THR A 485 -39.90 -39.59 27.12
C THR A 485 -41.23 -40.32 26.85
N LYS A 486 -41.42 -40.87 25.64
CA LYS A 486 -42.66 -41.61 25.31
C LYS A 486 -42.96 -42.78 26.26
N ALA A 487 -41.93 -43.41 26.81
CA ALA A 487 -42.08 -44.50 27.79
C ALA A 487 -42.78 -44.05 29.08
N ASN A 488 -42.73 -42.76 29.40
CA ASN A 488 -43.33 -42.16 30.60
C ASN A 488 -44.61 -41.36 30.30
N GLU A 489 -45.13 -41.39 29.06
CA GLU A 489 -46.32 -40.65 28.64
C GLU A 489 -47.55 -40.97 29.50
N ALA A 490 -47.74 -42.23 29.89
CA ALA A 490 -48.86 -42.65 30.74
C ALA A 490 -48.77 -42.13 32.19
N ASN A 491 -47.59 -41.66 32.62
CA ASN A 491 -47.36 -41.10 33.96
C ASN A 491 -47.36 -39.56 33.96
N VAL A 492 -47.67 -38.93 32.82
CA VAL A 492 -47.74 -37.47 32.72
C VAL A 492 -49.02 -36.97 33.41
N PRO A 493 -48.91 -36.00 34.33
CA PRO A 493 -50.07 -35.40 34.99
C PRO A 493 -51.08 -34.73 34.04
N ASP A 494 -52.35 -34.64 34.46
CA ASP A 494 -53.42 -34.04 33.65
C ASP A 494 -53.28 -32.51 33.45
N ASP A 495 -52.51 -31.82 34.30
CA ASP A 495 -52.24 -30.38 34.20
C ASP A 495 -51.23 -30.02 33.09
N TYR A 496 -50.63 -31.02 32.45
CA TYR A 496 -49.68 -30.83 31.36
C TYR A 496 -50.40 -30.71 30.01
N ILE A 497 -50.27 -29.56 29.36
CA ILE A 497 -50.86 -29.29 28.05
C ILE A 497 -49.85 -29.65 26.96
N ARG A 498 -50.17 -30.65 26.12
CA ARG A 498 -49.29 -31.11 25.04
C ARG A 498 -49.07 -30.01 24.00
N ARG A 499 -47.80 -29.73 23.67
CA ARG A 499 -47.36 -28.68 22.74
C ARG A 499 -46.77 -29.26 21.45
N GLN A 500 -45.93 -30.29 21.55
CA GLN A 500 -45.22 -30.85 20.40
C GLN A 500 -44.89 -32.32 20.64
N THR A 501 -45.12 -33.19 19.66
CA THR A 501 -44.72 -34.60 19.69
C THR A 501 -43.44 -34.79 18.86
N LEU A 502 -42.40 -35.38 19.45
CA LEU A 502 -41.15 -35.75 18.79
C LEU A 502 -41.09 -37.26 18.56
N VAL A 503 -40.04 -37.71 17.85
CA VAL A 503 -39.84 -39.15 17.55
C VAL A 503 -39.78 -39.98 18.84
N ASN A 504 -39.03 -39.52 19.86
CA ASN A 504 -38.76 -40.27 21.10
C ASN A 504 -39.29 -39.59 22.39
N ALA A 505 -39.87 -38.39 22.28
CA ALA A 505 -40.30 -37.59 23.43
C ALA A 505 -41.53 -36.77 23.09
N GLU A 506 -42.18 -36.26 24.13
CA GLU A 506 -43.28 -35.31 24.03
C GLU A 506 -43.01 -34.08 24.87
N ARG A 507 -43.40 -32.92 24.35
CA ARG A 507 -43.21 -31.61 24.98
C ARG A 507 -44.54 -31.06 25.46
N TYR A 508 -44.56 -30.63 26.69
CA TYR A 508 -45.73 -30.11 27.39
C TYR A 508 -45.45 -28.70 27.94
N ILE A 509 -46.53 -28.00 28.30
CA ILE A 509 -46.49 -26.74 29.03
C ILE A 509 -47.54 -26.77 30.16
N THR A 510 -47.27 -26.11 31.28
CA THR A 510 -48.25 -25.91 32.36
C THR A 510 -48.75 -24.46 32.35
N PRO A 511 -49.94 -24.16 32.88
CA PRO A 511 -50.42 -22.78 33.03
C PRO A 511 -49.42 -21.89 33.79
N GLU A 512 -48.86 -22.39 34.89
CA GLU A 512 -47.84 -21.68 35.69
C GLU A 512 -46.57 -21.40 34.89
N LEU A 513 -46.06 -22.39 34.15
CA LEU A 513 -44.90 -22.19 33.27
C LEU A 513 -45.21 -21.15 32.18
N LYS A 514 -46.45 -21.08 31.67
CA LYS A 514 -46.83 -20.09 30.67
C LYS A 514 -46.88 -18.66 31.23
N GLU A 515 -47.34 -18.51 32.47
CA GLU A 515 -47.34 -17.21 33.16
C GLU A 515 -45.91 -16.71 33.40
N TYR A 516 -45.05 -17.55 33.98
CA TYR A 516 -43.64 -17.21 34.20
C TYR A 516 -42.87 -17.01 32.89
N GLU A 517 -43.13 -17.81 31.85
CA GLU A 517 -42.57 -17.60 30.51
C GLU A 517 -42.92 -16.21 29.99
N THR A 518 -44.19 -15.80 30.08
CA THR A 518 -44.63 -14.49 29.57
C THR A 518 -43.97 -13.34 30.34
N LEU A 519 -43.86 -13.48 31.66
CA LEU A 519 -43.20 -12.49 32.51
C LEU A 519 -41.71 -12.36 32.17
N VAL A 520 -41.01 -13.48 31.98
CA VAL A 520 -39.57 -13.48 31.66
C VAL A 520 -39.32 -12.95 30.25
N LEU A 521 -40.10 -13.34 29.25
CA LEU A 521 -39.92 -12.87 27.87
C LEU A 521 -40.17 -11.36 27.74
N ASN A 522 -41.23 -10.83 28.37
CA ASN A 522 -41.51 -9.39 28.36
C ASN A 522 -40.37 -8.60 29.03
N ALA A 523 -39.85 -9.10 30.14
CA ALA A 523 -38.73 -8.46 30.82
C ALA A 523 -37.42 -8.59 30.06
N GLU A 524 -37.16 -9.70 29.36
CA GLU A 524 -35.99 -9.84 28.49
C GLU A 524 -36.01 -8.82 27.35
N GLU A 525 -37.18 -8.56 26.77
CA GLU A 525 -37.35 -7.52 25.77
C GLU A 525 -37.15 -6.11 26.36
N GLU A 526 -37.70 -5.84 27.55
CA GLU A 526 -37.52 -4.56 28.26
C GLU A 526 -36.04 -4.33 28.66
N ILE A 527 -35.35 -5.38 29.12
CA ILE A 527 -33.91 -5.38 29.41
C ILE A 527 -33.14 -5.04 28.13
N LEU A 528 -33.43 -5.73 27.02
CA LEU A 528 -32.72 -5.54 25.76
C LEU A 528 -32.87 -4.10 25.23
N GLN A 529 -34.08 -3.55 25.29
CA GLN A 529 -34.35 -2.17 24.88
C GLN A 529 -33.64 -1.15 25.79
N THR A 530 -33.66 -1.40 27.10
CA THR A 530 -33.01 -0.53 28.10
C THR A 530 -31.50 -0.57 27.97
N GLU A 531 -30.90 -1.77 27.85
CA GLU A 531 -29.46 -1.94 27.61
C GLU A 531 -29.03 -1.22 26.33
N ARG A 532 -29.79 -1.38 25.23
CA ARG A 532 -29.49 -0.71 23.96
C ARG A 532 -29.50 0.82 24.10
N ARG A 533 -30.51 1.37 24.77
CA ARG A 533 -30.60 2.82 25.01
C ARG A 533 -29.42 3.33 25.85
N ILE A 534 -29.05 2.60 26.91
CA ILE A 534 -27.92 2.95 27.76
C ILE A 534 -26.61 2.86 26.96
N PHE A 535 -26.41 1.79 26.21
CA PHE A 535 -25.25 1.59 25.35
C PHE A 535 -25.10 2.73 24.34
N ASP A 536 -26.18 3.10 23.65
CA ASP A 536 -26.17 4.22 22.70
C ASP A 536 -25.80 5.56 23.38
N ALA A 537 -26.24 5.78 24.61
CA ALA A 537 -25.88 6.98 25.39
C ALA A 537 -24.40 6.99 25.78
N VAL A 538 -23.84 5.83 26.17
CA VAL A 538 -22.40 5.67 26.43
C VAL A 538 -21.60 5.97 25.17
N CYS A 539 -21.98 5.36 24.03
CA CYS A 539 -21.33 5.62 22.74
C CYS A 539 -21.33 7.10 22.36
N ARG A 540 -22.46 7.81 22.53
CA ARG A 540 -22.52 9.27 22.25
C ARG A 540 -21.57 10.07 23.13
N THR A 541 -21.51 9.74 24.41
CA THR A 541 -20.61 10.43 25.37
C THR A 541 -19.14 10.25 24.96
N ILE A 542 -18.76 9.05 24.51
CA ILE A 542 -17.42 8.77 24.00
C ILE A 542 -17.17 9.50 22.67
N ALA A 543 -18.17 9.55 21.79
CA ALA A 543 -18.09 10.21 20.47
C ALA A 543 -17.74 11.69 20.60
N ASP A 544 -18.33 12.37 21.59
CA ASP A 544 -18.09 13.79 21.88
C ASP A 544 -16.63 14.08 22.27
N MET A 545 -15.90 13.06 22.76
CA MET A 545 -14.49 13.15 23.15
C MET A 545 -13.53 12.50 22.14
N SER A 546 -14.03 12.12 20.94
CA SER A 546 -13.25 11.44 19.89
C SER A 546 -11.95 12.15 19.50
N GLY A 547 -11.91 13.48 19.55
CA GLY A 547 -10.70 14.25 19.24
C GLY A 547 -9.50 13.93 20.13
N ARG A 548 -9.73 13.73 21.44
CA ARG A 548 -8.67 13.32 22.40
C ARG A 548 -8.17 11.93 22.08
N LEU A 549 -9.10 10.99 21.86
CA LEU A 549 -8.77 9.61 21.54
C LEU A 549 -7.97 9.48 20.23
N LEU A 550 -8.34 10.23 19.17
CA LEU A 550 -7.59 10.25 17.91
C LEU A 550 -6.19 10.86 18.07
N GLN A 551 -6.02 11.83 18.96
CA GLN A 551 -4.70 12.40 19.28
C GLN A 551 -3.81 11.36 19.96
N THR A 552 -4.34 10.64 20.96
CA THR A 552 -3.65 9.53 21.62
C THR A 552 -3.30 8.43 20.63
N ALA A 553 -4.24 8.01 19.77
CA ALA A 553 -4.00 6.99 18.74
C ALA A 553 -2.83 7.37 17.81
N ARG A 554 -2.78 8.62 17.35
CA ARG A 554 -1.66 9.12 16.54
C ARG A 554 -0.33 9.09 17.30
N ALA A 555 -0.32 9.44 18.59
CA ALA A 555 0.87 9.38 19.41
C ALA A 555 1.37 7.93 19.58
N VAL A 556 0.46 6.99 19.84
CA VAL A 556 0.78 5.55 19.90
C VAL A 556 1.33 5.05 18.56
N ALA A 557 0.72 5.42 17.43
CA ALA A 557 1.22 5.04 16.11
C ALA A 557 2.65 5.54 15.85
N HIS A 558 3.00 6.76 16.30
CA HIS A 558 4.36 7.28 16.21
C HIS A 558 5.33 6.48 17.10
N LEU A 559 4.92 6.17 18.33
CA LEU A 559 5.72 5.38 19.27
C LEU A 559 6.04 4.01 18.69
N ASP A 560 5.03 3.31 18.19
CA ASP A 560 5.17 1.99 17.58
C ASP A 560 6.07 2.02 16.33
N ALA A 561 5.93 3.04 15.47
CA ALA A 561 6.81 3.21 14.32
C ALA A 561 8.28 3.46 14.75
N PHE A 562 8.53 4.27 15.79
CA PHE A 562 9.88 4.46 16.33
C PHE A 562 10.43 3.18 16.96
N LEU A 563 9.62 2.45 17.72
CA LEU A 563 9.98 1.18 18.34
C LEU A 563 10.34 0.13 17.27
N SER A 564 9.58 0.07 16.18
CA SER A 564 9.85 -0.79 15.04
C SER A 564 11.23 -0.51 14.43
N LEU A 565 11.51 0.77 14.13
CA LEU A 565 12.80 1.18 13.58
C LEU A 565 13.96 0.91 14.55
N ALA A 566 13.77 1.19 15.85
CA ALA A 566 14.77 0.93 16.89
C ALA A 566 15.06 -0.56 17.07
N THR A 567 14.02 -1.39 17.02
CA THR A 567 14.12 -2.85 17.10
C THR A 567 14.90 -3.41 15.92
N VAL A 568 14.60 -2.94 14.71
CA VAL A 568 15.36 -3.33 13.50
C VAL A 568 16.80 -2.85 13.59
N ALA A 569 17.03 -1.62 14.08
CA ALA A 569 18.37 -1.08 14.20
C ALA A 569 19.28 -1.93 15.10
N VAL A 570 18.77 -2.33 16.28
CA VAL A 570 19.53 -3.17 17.22
C VAL A 570 19.70 -4.58 16.68
N ARG A 571 18.63 -5.19 16.18
CA ARG A 571 18.64 -6.59 15.72
C ARG A 571 19.57 -6.81 14.53
N GLU A 572 19.63 -5.86 13.61
CA GLU A 572 20.39 -5.97 12.35
C GLU A 572 21.73 -5.19 12.38
N GLY A 573 22.07 -4.60 13.52
CA GLY A 573 23.29 -3.81 13.71
C GLY A 573 23.36 -2.61 12.76
N TYR A 574 22.28 -1.83 12.65
CA TYR A 574 22.27 -0.60 11.86
C TYR A 574 22.76 0.58 12.71
N VAL A 575 23.30 1.59 12.04
CA VAL A 575 23.92 2.76 12.68
C VAL A 575 23.12 4.03 12.43
N ARG A 576 23.20 4.97 13.37
CA ARG A 576 22.60 6.31 13.22
C ARG A 576 23.34 7.07 12.11
N PRO A 577 22.67 7.47 11.01
CA PRO A 577 23.30 8.30 9.99
C PRO A 577 23.45 9.74 10.47
N THR A 578 24.50 10.42 10.00
CA THR A 578 24.62 11.88 10.07
C THR A 578 23.97 12.50 8.84
N LEU A 579 23.00 13.39 9.02
CA LEU A 579 22.29 14.06 7.93
C LEU A 579 22.79 15.50 7.75
N THR A 580 22.99 15.92 6.49
CA THR A 580 23.53 17.24 6.14
C THR A 580 22.70 17.92 5.03
N GLU A 581 22.83 19.24 4.86
CA GLU A 581 22.16 19.97 3.76
C GLU A 581 22.97 20.07 2.46
N ASP A 582 24.24 19.68 2.52
CA ASP A 582 25.13 19.63 1.37
C ASP A 582 24.83 18.39 0.50
N ASN A 583 25.63 18.19 -0.55
CA ASN A 583 25.44 17.06 -1.46
C ASN A 583 26.37 15.87 -1.17
N THR A 584 26.89 15.78 0.06
CA THR A 584 27.79 14.72 0.48
C THR A 584 27.04 13.39 0.55
N LEU A 585 27.66 12.29 0.13
CA LEU A 585 27.11 10.94 0.33
C LEU A 585 28.25 9.98 0.62
N MET A 586 28.47 9.71 1.90
CA MET A 586 29.51 8.82 2.41
C MET A 586 28.85 7.66 3.13
N ILE A 587 29.11 6.44 2.67
CA ILE A 587 28.63 5.20 3.28
C ILE A 587 29.84 4.30 3.44
N GLN A 588 30.22 4.00 4.69
CA GLN A 588 31.27 3.03 5.01
C GLN A 588 30.62 1.70 5.40
N GLY A 589 31.11 0.59 4.85
CA GLY A 589 30.59 -0.73 5.19
C GLY A 589 29.10 -0.92 4.89
N GLY A 590 28.58 -0.29 3.83
CA GLY A 590 27.17 -0.37 3.47
C GLY A 590 26.74 -1.80 3.10
N ARG A 591 25.53 -2.18 3.51
CA ARG A 591 24.90 -3.49 3.25
C ARG A 591 23.50 -3.31 2.68
N HIS A 592 23.06 -4.24 1.84
CA HIS A 592 21.70 -4.19 1.30
C HIS A 592 20.73 -4.84 2.29
N PRO A 593 19.76 -4.10 2.87
CA PRO A 593 18.98 -4.55 4.03
C PRO A 593 18.07 -5.75 3.76
N VAL A 594 17.62 -5.91 2.51
CA VAL A 594 16.84 -7.08 2.08
C VAL A 594 17.73 -8.27 1.73
N VAL A 595 18.72 -8.08 0.84
CA VAL A 595 19.56 -9.17 0.32
C VAL A 595 20.38 -9.82 1.44
N GLU A 596 20.89 -9.05 2.40
CA GLU A 596 21.67 -9.62 3.52
C GLU A 596 20.86 -10.64 4.34
N LYS A 597 19.53 -10.53 4.36
CA LYS A 597 18.62 -11.46 5.05
C LYS A 597 18.20 -12.68 4.22
N LEU A 598 18.33 -12.60 2.90
CA LEU A 598 17.94 -13.66 1.99
C LEU A 598 19.09 -14.64 1.70
N LEU A 599 20.32 -14.32 2.13
CA LEU A 599 21.47 -15.19 2.00
C LEU A 599 21.32 -16.44 2.89
N ASP A 600 21.78 -17.60 2.39
CA ASP A 600 21.74 -18.86 3.12
C ASP A 600 22.57 -18.80 4.42
N SER A 601 22.12 -19.55 5.42
CA SER A 601 22.80 -19.71 6.71
C SER A 601 24.26 -20.14 6.54
N GLY A 602 25.18 -19.18 6.65
CA GLY A 602 26.63 -19.40 6.51
C GLY A 602 27.32 -18.46 5.50
N THR A 603 26.56 -17.81 4.62
CA THR A 603 27.11 -16.83 3.66
C THR A 603 27.02 -15.42 4.25
N ARG A 604 28.16 -14.75 4.42
CA ARG A 604 28.19 -13.35 4.88
C ARG A 604 27.99 -12.40 3.71
N TYR A 605 27.16 -11.37 3.89
CA TYR A 605 27.06 -10.26 2.94
C TYR A 605 28.38 -9.49 2.89
N VAL A 606 28.83 -9.11 1.69
CA VAL A 606 30.06 -8.33 1.50
C VAL A 606 29.72 -6.85 1.53
N ALA A 607 30.18 -6.15 2.57
CA ALA A 607 29.95 -4.73 2.74
C ALA A 607 30.76 -3.88 1.74
N ASN A 608 30.19 -2.76 1.30
CA ASN A 608 30.77 -1.89 0.26
C ASN A 608 30.75 -0.42 0.67
N GLU A 609 31.78 0.31 0.23
CA GLU A 609 31.92 1.74 0.47
C GLU A 609 31.33 2.57 -0.68
N THR A 610 30.83 3.76 -0.38
CA THR A 610 30.34 4.72 -1.37
C THR A 610 30.75 6.13 -0.96
N HIS A 611 31.31 6.90 -1.90
CA HIS A 611 31.78 8.26 -1.64
C HIS A 611 31.43 9.22 -2.78
N PHE A 612 30.52 10.16 -2.54
CA PHE A 612 30.28 11.32 -3.39
C PHE A 612 30.60 12.61 -2.66
N ASP A 613 31.28 13.51 -3.35
CA ASP A 613 31.66 14.85 -2.91
C ASP A 613 31.50 15.85 -4.07
N SER A 614 32.15 17.02 -4.02
CA SER A 614 32.12 18.00 -5.12
C SER A 614 32.91 17.58 -6.37
N GLU A 615 33.92 16.71 -6.21
CA GLU A 615 34.84 16.24 -7.26
C GLU A 615 34.47 14.84 -7.80
N SER A 616 33.57 14.13 -7.13
CA SER A 616 33.10 12.80 -7.48
C SER A 616 31.57 12.80 -7.45
N ARG A 617 30.97 13.04 -8.62
CA ARG A 617 29.51 13.13 -8.80
C ARG A 617 28.94 11.96 -9.58
N ILE A 618 29.74 11.37 -10.47
CA ILE A 618 29.32 10.26 -11.34
C ILE A 618 30.29 9.10 -11.14
N HIS A 619 29.76 7.94 -10.82
CA HIS A 619 30.51 6.70 -10.68
C HIS A 619 30.12 5.74 -11.81
N ILE A 620 31.08 5.40 -12.67
CA ILE A 620 30.91 4.37 -13.69
C ILE A 620 31.34 3.04 -13.08
N ILE A 621 30.39 2.11 -12.97
CA ILE A 621 30.57 0.82 -12.30
C ILE A 621 30.60 -0.28 -13.35
N THR A 622 31.75 -0.92 -13.49
CA THR A 622 31.98 -2.01 -14.45
C THR A 622 32.16 -3.35 -13.75
N GLY A 623 31.97 -4.43 -14.49
CA GLY A 623 32.22 -5.78 -14.01
C GLY A 623 31.26 -6.81 -14.58
N PRO A 624 31.51 -8.11 -14.37
CA PRO A 624 30.73 -9.19 -14.98
C PRO A 624 29.26 -9.17 -14.56
N ASN A 625 28.40 -9.84 -15.34
CA ASN A 625 27.04 -10.13 -14.89
C ASN A 625 27.11 -11.04 -13.64
N MET A 626 26.14 -10.90 -12.74
CA MET A 626 26.11 -11.58 -11.43
C MET A 626 27.20 -11.18 -10.43
N SER A 627 28.08 -10.22 -10.76
CA SER A 627 29.10 -9.74 -9.81
C SER A 627 28.53 -8.92 -8.65
N GLY A 628 27.28 -8.46 -8.73
CA GLY A 628 26.62 -7.69 -7.68
C GLY A 628 26.47 -6.19 -7.96
N LYS A 629 26.76 -5.71 -9.18
CA LYS A 629 26.59 -4.29 -9.60
C LYS A 629 25.21 -3.73 -9.24
N SER A 630 24.14 -4.41 -9.68
CA SER A 630 22.75 -4.00 -9.45
C SER A 630 22.36 -4.05 -7.97
N THR A 631 22.99 -4.93 -7.18
CA THR A 631 22.77 -4.99 -5.72
C THR A 631 23.43 -3.80 -5.03
N TYR A 632 24.66 -3.44 -5.42
CA TYR A 632 25.38 -2.30 -4.87
C TYR A 632 24.67 -0.97 -5.16
N ILE A 633 24.24 -0.72 -6.40
CA ILE A 633 23.55 0.54 -6.72
C ILE A 633 22.21 0.67 -6.00
N ARG A 634 21.43 -0.43 -5.91
CA ARG A 634 20.18 -0.47 -5.13
C ARG A 634 20.43 -0.19 -3.65
N GLN A 635 21.48 -0.79 -3.09
CA GLN A 635 21.87 -0.59 -1.70
C GLN A 635 22.05 0.90 -1.38
N VAL A 636 22.76 1.65 -2.22
CA VAL A 636 23.00 3.09 -1.97
C VAL A 636 21.69 3.89 -1.95
N ALA A 637 20.78 3.65 -2.88
CA ALA A 637 19.47 4.32 -2.86
C ALA A 637 18.64 3.94 -1.65
N ILE A 638 18.60 2.66 -1.28
CA ILE A 638 17.81 2.19 -0.14
C ILE A 638 18.37 2.74 1.18
N ILE A 639 19.70 2.79 1.35
CA ILE A 639 20.34 3.42 2.51
C ILE A 639 19.96 4.90 2.60
N THR A 640 19.99 5.62 1.46
CA THR A 640 19.63 7.04 1.41
C THR A 640 18.15 7.26 1.74
N LEU A 641 17.26 6.40 1.21
CA LEU A 641 15.84 6.38 1.53
C LEU A 641 15.63 6.16 3.03
N MET A 642 16.26 5.13 3.61
CA MET A 642 16.16 4.80 5.04
C MET A 642 16.60 5.97 5.93
N ALA A 643 17.69 6.65 5.57
CA ALA A 643 18.15 7.82 6.31
C ALA A 643 17.09 8.95 6.30
N GLN A 644 16.46 9.20 5.15
CA GLN A 644 15.43 10.23 4.97
C GLN A 644 14.00 9.83 5.38
N ILE A 645 13.80 8.63 5.92
CA ILE A 645 12.59 8.34 6.70
C ILE A 645 12.83 8.55 8.21
N GLY A 646 14.08 8.77 8.62
CA GLY A 646 14.50 8.86 10.02
C GLY A 646 14.85 7.51 10.65
N SER A 647 15.25 6.53 9.83
CA SER A 647 15.72 5.21 10.29
C SER A 647 17.24 5.20 10.43
N PHE A 648 17.74 4.32 11.29
CA PHE A 648 19.14 3.90 11.23
C PHE A 648 19.39 3.09 9.95
N VAL A 649 20.64 3.04 9.49
CA VAL A 649 21.01 2.51 8.18
C VAL A 649 21.99 1.33 8.27
N PRO A 650 21.92 0.36 7.33
CA PRO A 650 22.80 -0.80 7.28
C PRO A 650 24.21 -0.41 6.78
N ALA A 651 25.01 0.17 7.67
CA ALA A 651 26.38 0.61 7.41
C ALA A 651 27.22 0.50 8.69
N ASP A 652 28.53 0.73 8.59
CA ASP A 652 29.41 0.96 9.73
C ASP A 652 29.41 2.44 10.13
N GLU A 653 29.37 3.33 9.13
CA GLU A 653 29.21 4.78 9.28
C GLU A 653 28.50 5.35 8.04
N ALA A 654 27.66 6.37 8.22
CA ALA A 654 27.01 7.05 7.09
C ALA A 654 26.85 8.56 7.32
N THR A 655 27.26 9.36 6.34
CA THR A 655 26.96 10.80 6.25
C THR A 655 26.23 11.07 4.94
N ILE A 656 24.98 11.53 5.04
CA ILE A 656 24.05 11.61 3.91
C ILE A 656 23.46 13.02 3.82
N GLY A 657 23.89 13.74 2.80
CA GLY A 657 23.31 15.01 2.38
C GLY A 657 21.93 14.80 1.77
N LEU A 658 20.96 15.65 2.11
CA LEU A 658 19.56 15.48 1.69
C LEU A 658 19.42 15.31 0.16
N VAL A 659 18.64 14.32 -0.22
CA VAL A 659 18.24 14.00 -1.59
C VAL A 659 16.78 14.43 -1.78
N ASP A 660 16.53 15.23 -2.81
CA ASP A 660 15.18 15.68 -3.16
C ASP A 660 14.42 14.66 -4.02
N ARG A 661 15.13 13.87 -4.83
CA ARG A 661 14.56 12.84 -5.70
C ARG A 661 15.50 11.65 -5.84
N ILE A 662 14.96 10.44 -5.82
CA ILE A 662 15.67 9.25 -6.26
C ILE A 662 15.05 8.79 -7.56
N PHE A 663 15.88 8.60 -8.59
CA PHE A 663 15.49 7.94 -9.82
C PHE A 663 16.29 6.66 -9.96
N ALA A 664 15.60 5.53 -10.11
CA ALA A 664 16.23 4.24 -10.31
C ALA A 664 15.68 3.53 -11.54
N ARG A 665 16.52 3.46 -12.58
CA ARG A 665 16.34 2.56 -13.71
C ARG A 665 17.20 1.33 -13.49
N ILE A 666 16.56 0.21 -13.17
CA ILE A 666 17.23 -1.08 -12.99
C ILE A 666 16.69 -2.03 -14.05
N GLY A 667 17.58 -2.72 -14.77
CA GLY A 667 17.20 -3.67 -15.82
C GLY A 667 16.36 -4.81 -15.26
N ALA A 668 15.04 -4.69 -15.30
CA ALA A 668 14.13 -5.79 -15.04
C ALA A 668 13.96 -6.60 -16.33
N GLN A 669 14.22 -7.91 -16.27
CA GLN A 669 13.92 -8.82 -17.38
C GLN A 669 12.43 -8.77 -17.71
N ASP A 670 12.16 -8.43 -18.97
CA ASP A 670 10.99 -8.77 -19.78
C ASP A 670 9.65 -8.91 -19.05
N GLU A 671 9.05 -7.77 -18.71
CA GLU A 671 7.59 -7.67 -18.80
C GLU A 671 7.25 -6.86 -20.03
N ILE A 672 6.60 -7.53 -20.98
CA ILE A 672 6.07 -6.93 -22.20
C ILE A 672 4.94 -5.99 -21.76
N HIS A 673 5.25 -4.72 -21.55
CA HIS A 673 4.24 -3.68 -21.48
C HIS A 673 3.40 -3.75 -22.76
N ALA A 674 2.08 -3.87 -22.61
CA ALA A 674 1.12 -4.07 -23.68
C ALA A 674 1.45 -3.31 -24.98
N GLY A 675 2.15 -3.96 -25.92
CA GLY A 675 2.44 -3.45 -27.25
C GLY A 675 3.59 -2.44 -27.41
N GLN A 676 4.39 -2.13 -26.38
CA GLN A 676 5.54 -1.20 -26.53
C GLN A 676 6.90 -1.90 -26.56
N SER A 677 7.83 -1.39 -27.37
CA SER A 677 9.22 -1.88 -27.42
C SER A 677 9.92 -1.62 -26.07
N THR A 678 10.60 -2.63 -25.53
CA THR A 678 11.36 -2.54 -24.27
C THR A 678 12.38 -1.40 -24.30
N PHE A 679 13.00 -1.17 -25.46
CA PHE A 679 13.92 -0.06 -25.66
C PHE A 679 13.21 1.32 -25.64
N MET A 680 12.00 1.42 -26.20
CA MET A 680 11.24 2.67 -26.14
C MET A 680 10.85 3.03 -24.70
N VAL A 681 10.39 2.04 -23.93
CA VAL A 681 10.08 2.21 -22.49
C VAL A 681 11.33 2.69 -21.75
N GLU A 682 12.48 2.08 -22.02
CA GLU A 682 13.78 2.47 -21.46
C GLU A 682 14.15 3.94 -21.78
N MET A 683 13.93 4.37 -23.03
CA MET A 683 14.20 5.75 -23.45
C MET A 683 13.22 6.75 -22.81
N VAL A 684 11.94 6.40 -22.67
CA VAL A 684 10.94 7.23 -21.99
C VAL A 684 11.29 7.40 -20.51
N GLU A 685 11.68 6.32 -19.82
CA GLU A 685 12.12 6.39 -18.42
C GLU A 685 13.39 7.25 -18.27
N THR A 686 14.36 7.06 -19.15
CA THR A 686 15.60 7.87 -19.15
C THR A 686 15.29 9.35 -19.40
N ALA A 687 14.39 9.68 -20.32
CA ALA A 687 13.96 11.05 -20.59
C ALA A 687 13.26 11.69 -19.38
N ARG A 688 12.40 10.95 -18.67
CA ARG A 688 11.76 11.40 -17.43
C ARG A 688 12.78 11.71 -16.34
N LEU A 689 13.76 10.83 -16.17
CA LEU A 689 14.85 11.03 -15.23
C LEU A 689 15.63 12.31 -15.52
N LEU A 690 16.01 12.51 -16.78
CA LEU A 690 16.80 13.68 -17.20
C LEU A 690 16.04 15.00 -17.03
N THR A 691 14.73 15.00 -17.32
CA THR A 691 13.89 16.20 -17.20
C THR A 691 13.47 16.50 -15.75
N GLY A 692 13.32 15.48 -14.92
CA GLY A 692 12.88 15.60 -13.52
C GLY A 692 14.00 15.77 -12.49
N SER A 693 15.25 15.47 -12.83
CA SER A 693 16.39 15.53 -11.89
C SER A 693 16.85 16.95 -11.55
N SER A 694 17.44 17.12 -10.37
CA SER A 694 18.08 18.34 -9.88
C SER A 694 19.50 18.05 -9.36
N GLN A 695 20.25 19.08 -8.96
CA GLN A 695 21.56 18.95 -8.31
C GLN A 695 21.57 18.12 -7.02
N ARG A 696 20.44 18.03 -6.32
CA ARG A 696 20.30 17.26 -5.09
C ARG A 696 19.85 15.83 -5.34
N SER A 697 19.48 15.47 -6.57
CA SER A 697 18.93 14.15 -6.87
C SER A 697 20.00 13.05 -6.81
N LEU A 698 19.54 11.82 -6.58
CA LEU A 698 20.32 10.59 -6.69
C LEU A 698 19.79 9.77 -7.87
N VAL A 699 20.65 9.52 -8.84
CA VAL A 699 20.34 8.86 -10.10
C VAL A 699 21.03 7.50 -10.14
N ILE A 700 20.26 6.46 -10.40
CA ILE A 700 20.73 5.09 -10.60
C ILE A 700 20.37 4.64 -12.00
N LEU A 701 21.39 4.28 -12.76
CA LEU A 701 21.28 3.78 -14.12
C LEU A 701 21.95 2.42 -14.20
N ASP A 702 21.19 1.38 -14.47
CA ASP A 702 21.68 0.02 -14.65
C ASP A 702 21.53 -0.39 -16.12
N GLU A 703 22.67 -0.51 -16.80
CA GLU A 703 22.78 -1.16 -18.09
C GLU A 703 21.90 -0.55 -19.21
N ILE A 704 21.86 0.79 -19.25
CA ILE A 704 21.19 1.55 -20.32
C ILE A 704 21.79 1.23 -21.70
N GLY A 705 20.93 1.21 -22.72
CA GLY A 705 21.27 1.05 -24.12
C GLY A 705 21.33 -0.42 -24.57
N ARG A 706 20.80 -1.37 -23.78
CA ARG A 706 20.88 -2.81 -24.10
C ARG A 706 19.89 -3.29 -25.16
N GLY A 707 18.74 -2.62 -25.30
CA GLY A 707 17.69 -3.05 -26.23
C GLY A 707 17.92 -2.69 -27.70
N THR A 708 19.11 -2.23 -28.09
CA THR A 708 19.42 -1.73 -29.43
C THR A 708 20.81 -2.20 -29.92
N SER A 709 21.28 -1.71 -31.06
CA SER A 709 22.63 -2.00 -31.57
C SER A 709 23.68 -1.54 -30.54
N THR A 710 24.77 -2.31 -30.39
CA THR A 710 25.83 -2.04 -29.40
C THR A 710 26.37 -0.60 -29.51
N TYR A 711 26.55 -0.12 -30.73
CA TYR A 711 27.08 1.22 -30.98
C TYR A 711 26.05 2.33 -30.67
N ASP A 712 24.78 2.14 -31.03
CA ASP A 712 23.74 3.12 -30.68
C ASP A 712 23.52 3.18 -29.17
N GLY A 713 23.52 2.01 -28.51
CA GLY A 713 23.38 1.90 -27.06
C GLY A 713 24.52 2.58 -26.31
N LEU A 714 25.76 2.33 -26.73
CA LEU A 714 26.96 3.01 -26.19
C LEU A 714 26.88 4.52 -26.39
N ALA A 715 26.53 4.98 -27.60
CA ALA A 715 26.45 6.40 -27.93
C ALA A 715 25.40 7.13 -27.05
N ILE A 716 24.23 6.52 -26.86
CA ILE A 716 23.17 7.05 -25.99
C ILE A 716 23.63 7.07 -24.54
N ALA A 717 24.17 5.96 -24.03
CA ALA A 717 24.66 5.88 -22.64
C ALA A 717 25.71 6.96 -22.34
N ARG A 718 26.66 7.16 -23.26
CA ARG A 718 27.65 8.23 -23.17
C ARG A 718 27.00 9.61 -23.16
N ALA A 719 26.11 9.89 -24.12
CA ALA A 719 25.43 11.18 -24.23
C ALA A 719 24.62 11.51 -22.97
N VAL A 720 23.98 10.52 -22.35
CA VAL A 720 23.25 10.66 -21.08
C VAL A 720 24.20 11.06 -19.95
N ILE A 721 25.34 10.38 -19.80
CA ILE A 721 26.35 10.72 -18.76
C ILE A 721 26.90 12.13 -18.99
N GLU A 722 27.28 12.46 -20.23
CA GLU A 722 27.78 13.79 -20.58
C GLU A 722 26.73 14.87 -20.31
N TYR A 723 25.45 14.61 -20.59
CA TYR A 723 24.36 15.55 -20.32
C TYR A 723 24.18 15.77 -18.81
N ILE A 724 24.16 14.71 -18.00
CA ILE A 724 24.08 14.81 -16.53
C ILE A 724 25.27 15.60 -15.98
N HIS A 725 26.48 15.33 -16.49
CA HIS A 725 27.70 16.00 -16.05
C HIS A 725 27.74 17.48 -16.44
N ASN A 726 27.42 17.81 -17.69
CA ASN A 726 27.67 19.14 -18.26
C ASN A 726 26.51 20.11 -18.03
N ASN A 727 25.28 19.61 -17.84
CA ASN A 727 24.14 20.48 -17.60
C ASN A 727 24.23 21.10 -16.20
N PRO A 728 24.28 22.44 -16.07
CA PRO A 728 24.37 23.11 -14.77
C PRO A 728 23.21 22.81 -13.83
N ARG A 729 22.04 22.40 -14.34
CA ARG A 729 20.87 22.03 -13.52
C ARG A 729 20.95 20.63 -12.91
N LEU A 730 21.73 19.74 -13.52
CA LEU A 730 21.86 18.34 -13.11
C LEU A 730 23.05 18.19 -12.19
N GLY A 731 24.25 17.81 -12.65
CA GLY A 731 25.42 17.68 -11.76
C GLY A 731 25.14 16.84 -10.49
N CYS A 732 24.17 15.93 -10.59
CA CYS A 732 23.60 15.20 -9.47
C CYS A 732 24.50 14.01 -9.08
N ARG A 733 24.15 13.32 -7.99
CA ARG A 733 24.85 12.09 -7.60
C ARG A 733 24.38 10.97 -8.52
N THR A 734 25.29 10.31 -9.25
CA THR A 734 24.92 9.31 -10.26
C THR A 734 25.75 8.05 -10.12
N LEU A 735 25.06 6.91 -10.00
CA LEU A 735 25.63 5.57 -10.10
C LEU A 735 25.25 4.98 -11.46
N PHE A 736 26.23 4.71 -12.31
CA PHE A 736 26.03 4.18 -13.65
C PHE A 736 26.67 2.79 -13.77
N ALA A 737 25.88 1.74 -13.58
CA ALA A 737 26.33 0.37 -13.82
C ALA A 737 26.25 0.06 -15.32
N THR A 738 27.34 -0.45 -15.90
CA THR A 738 27.41 -0.69 -17.34
C THR A 738 28.22 -1.93 -17.70
N HIS A 739 27.94 -2.43 -18.89
CA HIS A 739 28.71 -3.48 -19.57
C HIS A 739 29.57 -2.90 -20.70
N TYR A 740 29.40 -1.63 -21.03
CA TYR A 740 30.23 -0.91 -22.00
C TYR A 740 31.56 -0.53 -21.37
N HIS A 741 32.63 -1.26 -21.73
CA HIS A 741 33.98 -0.99 -21.25
C HIS A 741 34.52 0.34 -21.79
N GLU A 742 34.06 0.78 -22.95
CA GLU A 742 34.44 2.03 -23.60
C GLU A 742 34.09 3.26 -22.76
N LEU A 743 33.08 3.15 -21.88
CA LEU A 743 32.71 4.24 -20.98
C LEU A 743 33.73 4.47 -19.85
N THR A 744 34.66 3.53 -19.62
CA THR A 744 35.75 3.70 -18.64
C THR A 744 36.74 4.79 -19.02
N GLU A 745 36.72 5.28 -20.25
CA GLU A 745 37.52 6.44 -20.67
C GLU A 745 36.91 7.79 -20.25
N LEU A 746 35.65 7.83 -19.84
CA LEU A 746 34.96 9.09 -19.52
C LEU A 746 35.59 9.89 -18.36
N PRO A 747 36.12 9.29 -17.28
CA PRO A 747 36.86 10.03 -16.25
C PRO A 747 38.07 10.81 -16.75
N ASN A 748 38.65 10.44 -17.91
CA ASN A 748 39.75 11.18 -18.53
C ASN A 748 39.29 12.51 -19.14
N ILE A 749 37.99 12.66 -19.40
CA ILE A 749 37.38 13.82 -20.08
C ILE A 749 36.47 14.60 -19.13
N LEU A 750 35.76 13.90 -18.24
CA LEU A 750 34.77 14.47 -17.33
C LEU A 750 35.36 14.54 -15.91
N PRO A 751 35.72 15.74 -15.41
CA PRO A 751 36.47 15.89 -14.16
C PRO A 751 35.74 15.36 -12.91
N ARG A 752 34.40 15.32 -12.92
CA ARG A 752 33.59 14.82 -11.79
C ARG A 752 33.18 13.35 -11.91
N CYS A 753 33.74 12.63 -12.88
CA CYS A 753 33.46 11.24 -13.15
C CYS A 753 34.60 10.34 -12.63
N ARG A 754 34.27 9.20 -12.04
CA ARG A 754 35.23 8.22 -11.49
C ARG A 754 34.83 6.80 -11.89
N ASN A 755 35.82 5.94 -12.13
CA ASN A 755 35.59 4.51 -12.40
C ASN A 755 35.64 3.69 -11.12
N TYR A 756 34.75 2.71 -11.07
CA TYR A 756 34.74 1.63 -10.10
C TYR A 756 34.51 0.30 -10.83
N ASN A 757 35.05 -0.77 -10.28
CA ASN A 757 34.80 -2.12 -10.76
C ASN A 757 34.43 -3.04 -9.60
N VAL A 758 33.77 -4.14 -9.91
CA VAL A 758 33.56 -5.21 -8.93
C VAL A 758 34.75 -6.16 -8.97
N ALA A 759 35.41 -6.36 -7.84
CA ALA A 759 36.59 -7.20 -7.70
C ALA A 759 36.28 -8.67 -8.01
N VAL A 760 37.13 -9.26 -8.85
CA VAL A 760 37.08 -10.65 -9.29
C VAL A 760 38.41 -11.31 -8.95
N THR A 761 38.39 -12.56 -8.50
CA THR A 761 39.61 -13.36 -8.31
C THR A 761 39.53 -14.63 -9.13
N GLU A 762 40.58 -14.88 -9.92
CA GLU A 762 40.74 -16.11 -10.69
C GLU A 762 41.46 -17.17 -9.84
N ARG A 763 40.89 -18.37 -9.78
CA ARG A 763 41.53 -19.57 -9.22
C ARG A 763 41.57 -20.65 -10.29
N SER A 764 42.72 -20.82 -10.93
CA SER A 764 42.96 -21.85 -11.96
C SER A 764 41.98 -21.77 -13.15
N GLU A 765 40.87 -22.51 -13.11
CA GLU A 765 39.80 -22.52 -14.14
C GLU A 765 38.48 -21.90 -13.64
N ASP A 766 38.39 -21.50 -12.36
CA ASP A 766 37.19 -20.97 -11.72
C ASP A 766 37.32 -19.47 -11.40
N ILE A 767 36.26 -18.71 -11.65
CA ILE A 767 36.14 -17.30 -11.25
C ILE A 767 35.32 -17.22 -9.96
N VAL A 768 35.86 -16.53 -8.96
CA VAL A 768 35.15 -16.21 -7.72
C VAL A 768 34.84 -14.71 -7.70
N PHE A 769 33.55 -14.37 -7.65
CA PHE A 769 33.10 -12.99 -7.46
C PHE A 769 33.26 -12.61 -5.99
N LEU A 770 34.07 -11.58 -5.71
CA LEU A 770 34.27 -11.11 -4.34
C LEU A 770 33.14 -10.19 -3.87
N HIS A 771 32.27 -9.73 -4.79
CA HIS A 771 31.17 -8.79 -4.52
C HIS A 771 31.61 -7.46 -3.85
N ARG A 772 32.91 -7.13 -3.93
CA ARG A 772 33.51 -5.91 -3.41
C ARG A 772 33.73 -4.91 -4.54
N VAL A 773 33.24 -3.69 -4.41
CA VAL A 773 33.45 -2.58 -5.33
C VAL A 773 34.74 -1.87 -4.97
N VAL A 774 35.63 -1.68 -5.94
CA VAL A 774 36.92 -1.01 -5.76
C VAL A 774 37.13 0.05 -6.84
N PRO A 775 37.91 1.13 -6.57
CA PRO A 775 38.24 2.14 -7.57
C PRO A 775 39.01 1.55 -8.75
N GLY A 776 38.73 2.01 -9.97
CA GLY A 776 39.37 1.58 -11.21
C GLY A 776 38.39 1.07 -12.27
N GLY A 777 38.84 1.03 -13.54
CA GLY A 777 38.12 0.34 -14.61
C GLY A 777 38.36 -1.18 -14.54
N ALA A 778 37.50 -1.99 -15.15
CA ALA A 778 37.79 -3.42 -15.33
C ALA A 778 38.83 -3.63 -16.45
N ASP A 779 39.88 -4.41 -16.18
CA ASP A 779 40.99 -4.63 -17.12
C ASP A 779 40.61 -5.55 -18.31
N GLN A 780 39.59 -6.42 -18.17
CA GLN A 780 39.13 -7.36 -19.21
C GLN A 780 37.62 -7.67 -19.09
N SER A 781 37.03 -8.18 -20.19
CA SER A 781 35.65 -8.70 -20.18
C SER A 781 35.64 -10.20 -19.83
N TYR A 782 34.79 -10.60 -18.88
CA TYR A 782 34.74 -11.99 -18.39
C TYR A 782 33.60 -12.81 -18.99
N GLY A 783 32.92 -12.31 -20.03
CA GLY A 783 31.70 -12.92 -20.57
C GLY A 783 31.88 -14.37 -21.03
N VAL A 784 32.98 -14.67 -21.72
CA VAL A 784 33.31 -16.02 -22.19
C VAL A 784 33.61 -16.98 -21.02
N HIS A 785 34.19 -16.49 -19.94
CA HIS A 785 34.44 -17.28 -18.72
C HIS A 785 33.15 -17.55 -17.93
N VAL A 786 32.23 -16.58 -17.86
CA VAL A 786 30.90 -16.80 -17.27
C VAL A 786 30.11 -17.85 -18.06
N ALA A 787 30.23 -17.85 -19.39
CA ALA A 787 29.63 -18.89 -20.23
C ALA A 787 30.20 -20.28 -19.92
N GLN A 788 31.50 -20.39 -19.67
CA GLN A 788 32.13 -21.65 -19.22
C GLN A 788 31.56 -22.12 -17.87
N LEU A 789 31.41 -21.22 -16.89
CA LEU A 789 30.82 -21.52 -15.57
C LEU A 789 29.34 -21.96 -15.67
N ALA A 790 28.60 -21.42 -16.65
CA ALA A 790 27.22 -21.84 -16.93
C ALA A 790 27.14 -23.25 -17.58
N GLY A 791 28.27 -23.92 -17.82
CA GLY A 791 28.34 -25.26 -18.39
C GLY A 791 28.33 -25.29 -19.92
N MET A 792 28.69 -24.19 -20.59
CA MET A 792 28.76 -24.16 -22.06
C MET A 792 29.81 -25.16 -22.60
N PRO A 793 29.54 -25.84 -23.73
CA PRO A 793 30.47 -26.81 -24.28
C PRO A 793 31.84 -26.20 -24.58
N LYS A 794 32.92 -26.89 -24.17
CA LYS A 794 34.31 -26.44 -24.34
C LYS A 794 34.65 -25.96 -25.77
N PRO A 795 34.24 -26.64 -26.86
CA PRO A 795 34.48 -26.13 -28.22
C PRO A 795 33.85 -24.77 -28.51
N VAL A 796 32.71 -24.45 -27.90
CA VAL A 796 32.04 -23.14 -28.05
C VAL A 796 32.80 -22.06 -27.29
N VAL A 797 33.24 -22.36 -26.06
CA VAL A 797 34.05 -21.45 -25.23
C VAL A 797 35.37 -21.13 -25.93
N ASP A 798 36.08 -22.16 -26.41
CA ASP A 798 37.36 -22.00 -27.11
C ASP A 798 37.19 -21.17 -28.39
N ARG A 799 36.14 -21.45 -29.19
CA ARG A 799 35.83 -20.65 -30.38
C ARG A 799 35.46 -19.20 -30.04
N ALA A 800 34.72 -18.97 -28.96
CA ALA A 800 34.37 -17.63 -28.50
C ALA A 800 35.61 -16.85 -28.05
N ARG A 801 36.61 -17.49 -27.41
CA ARG A 801 37.90 -16.86 -27.07
C ARG A 801 38.67 -16.46 -28.32
N GLU A 802 38.74 -17.32 -29.33
CA GLU A 802 39.40 -16.98 -30.61
C GLU A 802 38.75 -15.78 -31.29
N LEU A 803 37.41 -15.76 -31.35
CA LEU A 803 36.65 -14.65 -31.95
C LEU A 803 36.81 -13.35 -31.15
N LEU A 804 36.82 -13.43 -29.81
CA LEU A 804 37.04 -12.27 -28.95
C LEU A 804 38.43 -11.65 -29.21
N ALA A 805 39.48 -12.49 -29.29
CA ALA A 805 40.83 -12.02 -29.59
C ALA A 805 40.93 -11.37 -30.98
N GLN A 806 40.17 -11.85 -31.96
CA GLN A 806 40.08 -11.22 -33.29
C GLN A 806 39.37 -9.85 -33.22
N LEU A 807 38.24 -9.77 -32.51
CA LEU A 807 37.49 -8.52 -32.35
C LEU A 807 38.26 -7.46 -31.54
N GLU A 808 39.02 -7.87 -30.52
CA GLU A 808 39.91 -6.97 -29.77
C GLU A 808 41.08 -6.46 -30.62
N ALA A 809 41.58 -7.29 -31.54
CA ALA A 809 42.63 -6.91 -32.49
C ALA A 809 42.11 -5.98 -33.62
N ASP A 810 40.87 -6.19 -34.08
CA ASP A 810 40.24 -5.40 -35.15
C ASP A 810 39.58 -4.09 -34.63
N GLY A 811 39.29 -3.98 -33.32
CA GLY A 811 38.44 -2.95 -32.72
C GLY A 811 39.14 -1.78 -32.02
N SER A 812 40.44 -1.56 -32.18
CA SER A 812 41.21 -0.59 -31.39
C SER A 812 41.21 0.86 -31.92
N ASP A 813 40.09 1.38 -32.44
CA ASP A 813 39.99 2.78 -32.93
C ASP A 813 39.26 3.73 -31.97
N PHE A 814 38.91 3.27 -30.75
CA PHE A 814 38.24 4.10 -29.72
C PHE A 814 39.17 4.58 -28.60
N THR A 815 40.46 4.82 -28.90
CA THR A 815 41.22 5.74 -28.03
C THR A 815 40.69 7.14 -28.26
N LEU A 816 40.09 7.74 -27.23
CA LEU A 816 39.69 9.14 -27.27
C LEU A 816 40.94 9.99 -27.45
N ALA A 817 41.24 10.35 -28.70
CA ALA A 817 42.34 11.23 -29.03
C ALA A 817 42.16 12.53 -28.24
N SER A 818 42.98 12.73 -27.21
CA SER A 818 42.97 13.98 -26.45
C SER A 818 43.33 15.10 -27.42
N SER A 819 42.38 15.98 -27.71
CA SER A 819 42.68 17.27 -28.34
C SER A 819 43.34 18.17 -27.29
N LYS A 820 44.57 17.81 -26.87
CA LYS A 820 45.42 18.72 -26.11
C LYS A 820 46.03 19.73 -27.07
N THR A 821 45.54 20.96 -26.94
CA THR A 821 46.25 22.19 -27.27
C THR A 821 47.73 22.08 -26.89
N LYS A 822 48.59 22.48 -27.83
CA LYS A 822 50.04 22.61 -27.66
C LYS A 822 50.35 23.53 -26.48
N GLU A 823 50.80 22.97 -25.37
CA GLU A 823 51.67 23.68 -24.43
C GLU A 823 52.88 22.83 -24.07
N THR A 824 54.02 23.50 -24.15
CA THR A 824 55.39 23.01 -24.02
C THR A 824 55.72 22.67 -22.56
N SER A 825 56.20 21.46 -22.29
CA SER A 825 57.12 21.20 -21.18
C SER A 825 57.98 19.95 -21.43
N ASP A 826 59.28 20.11 -21.19
CA ASP A 826 60.34 19.11 -21.31
C ASP A 826 60.31 18.12 -20.13
N ALA A 827 60.13 16.82 -20.41
CA ALA A 827 60.63 15.67 -19.64
C ALA A 827 60.35 14.35 -20.40
N PRO A 828 61.17 13.29 -20.23
CA PRO A 828 61.48 12.33 -21.29
C PRO A 828 60.39 11.27 -21.50
N GLN A 829 59.93 11.14 -22.75
CA GLN A 829 58.96 10.13 -23.18
C GLN A 829 59.59 8.73 -23.25
N GLN A 830 58.98 7.80 -22.52
CA GLN A 830 59.09 6.36 -22.74
C GLN A 830 58.48 6.02 -24.11
N LEU A 831 59.30 5.48 -25.02
CA LEU A 831 58.92 5.03 -26.35
C LEU A 831 57.92 3.87 -26.29
N SER A 832 56.67 4.11 -26.72
CA SER A 832 55.73 3.03 -27.10
C SER A 832 56.05 2.58 -28.52
N PHE A 833 56.26 1.27 -28.69
CA PHE A 833 56.89 0.65 -29.87
C PHE A 833 55.91 -0.05 -30.84
N PHE A 834 54.60 0.23 -30.78
CA PHE A 834 53.64 -0.38 -31.71
C PHE A 834 52.55 0.62 -32.13
N ALA A 835 52.73 1.21 -33.32
CA ALA A 835 51.65 1.73 -34.16
C ALA A 835 51.86 1.15 -35.56
N PRO A 836 50.87 0.49 -36.19
CA PRO A 836 51.01 0.10 -37.58
C PRO A 836 51.04 1.37 -38.43
N LYS A 837 52.17 1.67 -39.08
CA LYS A 837 52.22 2.73 -40.09
C LYS A 837 51.23 2.37 -41.19
N ALA A 838 50.25 3.25 -41.44
CA ALA A 838 49.37 3.13 -42.59
C ALA A 838 50.22 2.96 -43.86
N ASN A 839 49.90 1.94 -44.68
CA ASN A 839 50.66 1.67 -45.89
C ASN A 839 50.38 2.81 -46.90
N PRO A 840 51.40 3.60 -47.32
CA PRO A 840 51.23 4.75 -48.21
C PRO A 840 50.54 4.43 -49.53
N ALA A 841 50.60 3.17 -49.97
CA ALA A 841 49.90 2.72 -51.16
C ALA A 841 48.37 2.71 -51.00
N ILE A 842 47.86 2.46 -49.80
CA ILE A 842 46.41 2.43 -49.54
C ILE A 842 45.83 3.84 -49.55
N GLU A 843 46.56 4.82 -48.99
CA GLU A 843 46.18 6.24 -49.07
C GLU A 843 46.22 6.75 -50.51
N ALA A 844 47.31 6.47 -51.24
CA ALA A 844 47.46 6.87 -52.64
C ALA A 844 46.39 6.25 -53.57
N LEU A 845 45.85 5.08 -53.23
CA LEU A 845 44.76 4.45 -53.97
C LEU A 845 43.40 5.10 -53.65
N ARG A 846 43.13 5.47 -52.39
CA ARG A 846 41.87 6.13 -51.99
C ARG A 846 41.69 7.49 -52.65
N ASP A 847 42.78 8.23 -52.85
CA ASP A 847 42.76 9.56 -53.46
C ASP A 847 42.75 9.53 -55.00
N MET A 848 42.77 8.34 -55.61
CA MET A 848 42.88 8.20 -57.06
C MET A 848 41.52 8.27 -57.76
N GLN A 849 41.33 9.27 -58.63
CA GLN A 849 40.14 9.41 -59.47
C GLN A 849 40.28 8.59 -60.76
N VAL A 850 39.91 7.32 -60.68
CA VAL A 850 40.13 6.33 -61.76
C VAL A 850 39.43 6.71 -63.06
N ASP A 851 38.27 7.36 -62.99
CA ASP A 851 37.46 7.76 -64.15
C ASP A 851 38.07 8.88 -64.99
N HIS A 852 39.10 9.55 -64.48
CA HIS A 852 39.80 10.67 -65.14
C HIS A 852 41.21 10.32 -65.63
N LEU A 853 41.62 9.06 -65.52
CA LEU A 853 42.95 8.62 -65.96
C LEU A 853 42.91 8.09 -67.40
N SER A 854 43.88 8.52 -68.21
CA SER A 854 44.15 7.84 -69.47
C SER A 854 44.75 6.44 -69.21
N PRO A 855 44.64 5.48 -70.15
CA PRO A 855 45.18 4.13 -69.96
C PRO A 855 46.68 4.09 -69.62
N LEU A 856 47.47 5.06 -70.11
CA LEU A 856 48.90 5.15 -69.82
C LEU A 856 49.16 5.68 -68.41
N GLU A 857 48.37 6.65 -67.94
CA GLU A 857 48.47 7.22 -66.59
C GLU A 857 48.02 6.20 -65.53
N ALA A 858 46.95 5.44 -65.80
CA ALA A 858 46.51 4.35 -64.96
C ALA A 858 47.60 3.27 -64.80
N LEU A 859 48.27 2.89 -65.91
CA LEU A 859 49.38 1.94 -65.87
C LEU A 859 50.56 2.48 -65.04
N THR A 860 50.89 3.77 -65.20
CA THR A 860 51.98 4.43 -64.48
C THR A 860 51.69 4.51 -62.98
N LYS A 861 50.44 4.83 -62.61
CA LYS A 861 49.98 4.86 -61.21
C LYS A 861 49.98 3.49 -60.56
N LEU A 862 49.65 2.42 -61.31
CA LEU A 862 49.78 1.04 -60.82
C LEU A 862 51.23 0.65 -60.53
N TYR A 863 52.20 1.12 -61.33
CA TYR A 863 53.62 0.93 -61.03
C TYR A 863 54.07 1.70 -59.79
N GLU A 864 53.59 2.94 -59.58
CA GLU A 864 53.87 3.72 -58.38
C GLU A 864 53.33 3.05 -57.11
N LEU A 865 52.07 2.56 -57.15
CA LEU A 865 51.47 1.81 -56.04
C LEU A 865 52.25 0.53 -55.73
N LYS A 866 52.68 -0.22 -56.77
CA LYS A 866 53.51 -1.41 -56.59
C LYS A 866 54.87 -1.08 -55.97
N ARG A 867 55.44 0.10 -56.27
CA ARG A 867 56.68 0.55 -55.65
C ARG A 867 56.48 0.89 -54.16
N LEU A 868 55.41 1.61 -53.84
CA LEU A 868 55.06 2.00 -52.45
C LEU A 868 54.77 0.78 -51.55
N ILE A 869 54.24 -0.31 -52.12
CA ILE A 869 54.04 -1.58 -51.41
C ILE A 869 55.37 -2.32 -51.16
N ASN A 870 56.35 -2.18 -52.06
CA ASN A 870 57.64 -2.87 -51.95
C ASN A 870 58.70 -2.10 -51.14
N GLU A 871 58.48 -0.81 -50.86
CA GLU A 871 59.40 0.07 -50.12
C GLU A 871 59.09 0.15 -48.60
N ASN A 872 58.12 -0.65 -48.11
CA ASN A 872 57.68 -0.66 -46.70
C ASN A 872 57.82 -2.04 -46.04
#